data_AF-A0A1H2LEM3-F1
#
_entry.id   AF-A0A1H2LEM3-F1
#
_cell.length_a   1.000
_cell.length_b   1.000
_cell.length_c   1.000
_cell.angle_alpha   90.00
_cell.angle_beta   90.00
_cell.angle_gamma   90.00
#
_symmetry.space_group_name_H-M   'P 1'
#
loop_
_entity.id
_entity.type
_entity.pdbx_description
1 polymer ?
#
loop_
_entity_poly.entity_id
_entity_poly.type
_entity_poly.pdbx_seq_one_letter_code
_entity_poly.pdbx_strand_id
1 'polypeptide(L)'
;MKKIAKFASLILTVMLMFGSFSQVASADDYTYEGYMSSDGNVLKIKDGKTEVDGWCINLTKKFLDRWGHKNPLFKRLDPTAENLKNLVDGPVTDSAEQLLTRVKQVIKYSENHREELEKVADTFKGKIGFEDHRAPEKEAYFLAVQGAIWSLTDHEKAGPNPAFSRTKHFPKETQNKINDLVKRILEQSVQIKYFEYSTIGIGIYEAQNKKNQNILTREKPTVNTFQVKKTVTGLAGEDGKGKEFKFSYTCGDKKGDLTVKGNGDPVVAQDMFPIGTECTVKETGNADIEGYTLVKPNEQKLTIGKDKTLEFNFVNHYEKVKPAEGTFQVKKTVTGLAGEDGKGKEFKFSYTCGDKKGDLTVKGNGDPVVAQDMFPIGTECTVKETGNADIEGYTLVKPNEQKLTIGKDKTLEFNFVNHYEKVKPAEGTFQVKKTVTGLAGEDGKGKEFKFSYTCGDKKGDLTVKGNGDPVVAQDMFPIGTECTVKETGNADIEGYTLVKPNEQKLTIGKEKTLEFNFVNHYEKVKPAEGTFQVKKTVTGLAGEDGKGKEFKFSYTCGDKKGDLTVKGNGDPVVAQDMFPIGTECTVKETGNADIEGYTLVKPNEQKLTIGKDTTVVVAFDNKYTPKEAKVTFSKVVAGQGKELAGASLKVVEGEKADGKVVYEWMSEGQAKVFGLKSGVYTMVEDQAPLGYEKAEAITFRVSFDKNGGKVEVKQGDKFVAAKDAKVVMEDELSKAKVTFSKVVAGQGKELAGASLKVVEGEKADGKVVYEWMSEGQAKVFGLKSGVYTMVEDQAPLGYEKAEAITFRVSFDKNGGKVEVKQGDKFVAAKDAKVVMEDKPSLTPEKPKLPKTGLEIGALGIISLALIAAGGLIIRRKKTL
;
A
#
# COMPACT_ATOMS: atom_id res chain seq x y z
N MET A 1 29.69 -5.62 30.21
CA MET A 1 30.36 -6.71 30.95
C MET A 1 29.50 -7.98 31.14
N LYS A 2 28.37 -8.00 31.87
CA LYS A 2 27.61 -9.26 32.18
C LYS A 2 27.21 -10.17 30.99
N LYS A 3 27.16 -9.68 29.74
CA LYS A 3 26.96 -10.52 28.53
C LYS A 3 28.24 -11.19 27.99
N ILE A 4 29.43 -10.72 28.37
CA ILE A 4 30.73 -11.31 27.95
C ILE A 4 31.12 -12.46 28.89
N ALA A 5 30.91 -12.30 30.20
CA ALA A 5 31.17 -13.35 31.19
C ALA A 5 30.41 -14.66 30.90
N LYS A 6 29.16 -14.58 30.42
CA LYS A 6 28.37 -15.76 30.00
C LYS A 6 28.85 -16.43 28.71
N PHE A 7 29.74 -15.81 27.94
CA PHE A 7 30.35 -16.44 26.76
C PHE A 7 31.71 -17.07 27.11
N ALA A 8 32.53 -16.38 27.90
CA ALA A 8 33.76 -16.92 28.46
C ALA A 8 33.52 -18.20 29.30
N SER A 9 32.46 -18.21 30.12
CA SER A 9 32.08 -19.39 30.92
C SER A 9 31.71 -20.60 30.07
N LEU A 10 31.21 -20.42 28.84
CA LEU A 10 30.85 -21.53 27.95
C LEU A 10 32.10 -22.14 27.30
N ILE A 11 33.06 -21.30 26.90
CA ILE A 11 34.34 -21.73 26.32
C ILE A 11 35.19 -22.44 27.38
N LEU A 12 35.17 -21.98 28.64
CA LEU A 12 35.90 -22.63 29.73
C LEU A 12 35.41 -24.07 29.99
N THR A 13 34.09 -24.31 29.95
CA THR A 13 33.52 -25.66 30.07
C THR A 13 33.92 -26.57 28.90
N VAL A 14 34.02 -26.04 27.67
CA VAL A 14 34.50 -26.79 26.49
C VAL A 14 35.98 -27.16 26.62
N MET A 15 36.83 -26.23 27.07
CA MET A 15 38.27 -26.48 27.23
C MET A 15 38.59 -27.46 28.36
N LEU A 16 37.76 -27.55 29.40
CA LEU A 16 37.96 -28.47 30.52
C LEU A 16 37.60 -29.94 30.21
N MET A 17 36.92 -30.24 29.08
CA MET A 17 36.60 -31.62 28.68
C MET A 17 37.73 -32.34 27.91
N PHE A 18 38.78 -31.62 27.48
CA PHE A 18 39.90 -32.19 26.72
C PHE A 18 41.26 -32.00 27.43
N GLY A 19 41.26 -31.96 28.76
CA GLY A 19 42.46 -31.72 29.58
C GLY A 19 42.81 -32.87 30.53
N SER A 20 43.75 -33.72 30.12
CA SER A 20 44.47 -34.71 30.96
C SER A 20 43.62 -35.87 31.53
N PHE A 21 43.97 -37.13 31.28
CA PHE A 21 45.11 -37.79 31.95
C PHE A 21 45.71 -38.93 31.11
N SER A 22 46.98 -39.23 31.34
CA SER A 22 47.68 -40.38 30.72
C SER A 22 48.42 -41.16 31.79
N GLN A 23 48.18 -42.49 31.93
CA GLN A 23 49.19 -43.50 32.27
C GLN A 23 48.65 -44.94 32.40
N VAL A 24 49.48 -45.91 31.95
CA VAL A 24 49.69 -47.29 32.50
C VAL A 24 48.63 -48.40 32.30
N ALA A 25 48.93 -49.25 31.29
CA ALA A 25 49.09 -50.72 31.32
C ALA A 25 47.93 -51.74 31.59
N SER A 26 47.71 -52.60 30.57
CA SER A 26 47.54 -54.08 30.55
C SER A 26 46.72 -54.84 31.62
N ALA A 27 45.70 -55.62 31.18
CA ALA A 27 45.70 -57.11 31.17
C ALA A 27 44.28 -57.72 30.95
N ASP A 28 44.20 -58.67 30.01
CA ASP A 28 43.45 -59.96 29.93
C ASP A 28 41.98 -60.16 30.42
N ASP A 29 41.27 -61.01 29.63
CA ASP A 29 40.15 -61.95 29.92
C ASP A 29 38.70 -61.53 30.36
N TYR A 30 37.77 -61.82 29.43
CA TYR A 30 36.44 -62.48 29.55
C TYR A 30 35.27 -61.98 30.46
N THR A 31 34.05 -62.13 29.89
CA THR A 31 32.69 -62.17 30.52
C THR A 31 32.00 -60.84 30.97
N TYR A 32 30.82 -60.93 31.60
CA TYR A 32 29.64 -60.02 31.41
C TYR A 32 28.70 -60.02 32.64
N GLU A 33 27.65 -59.18 32.81
CA GLU A 33 27.00 -58.18 31.92
C GLU A 33 26.73 -56.82 32.63
N GLY A 34 25.85 -56.78 33.66
CA GLY A 34 25.30 -55.53 34.23
C GLY A 34 24.87 -55.62 35.71
N TYR A 35 24.54 -54.51 36.41
CA TYR A 35 23.99 -53.23 35.93
C TYR A 35 24.49 -51.96 36.69
N MET A 36 24.54 -50.84 35.93
CA MET A 36 24.29 -49.42 36.28
C MET A 36 25.21 -48.56 37.21
N SER A 37 25.48 -47.35 36.68
CA SER A 37 25.90 -46.09 37.33
C SER A 37 27.36 -45.99 37.84
N SER A 38 28.07 -44.87 37.75
CA SER A 38 27.71 -43.48 37.35
C SER A 38 28.76 -42.86 36.40
N ASP A 39 28.45 -42.17 35.30
CA ASP A 39 27.15 -41.85 34.70
C ASP A 39 27.10 -42.50 33.30
N GLY A 40 26.36 -43.59 33.17
CA GLY A 40 26.57 -44.54 32.09
C GLY A 40 26.00 -44.14 30.72
N ASN A 41 26.78 -44.38 29.67
CA ASN A 41 26.30 -45.01 28.44
C ASN A 41 27.45 -45.75 27.75
N VAL A 42 27.15 -46.93 27.19
CA VAL A 42 28.16 -47.87 26.67
C VAL A 42 28.01 -48.02 25.16
N LEU A 43 29.07 -47.76 24.39
CA LEU A 43 29.15 -48.14 22.98
C LEU A 43 29.43 -49.64 22.82
N LYS A 44 28.42 -50.48 23.14
CA LYS A 44 28.36 -51.89 22.74
C LYS A 44 27.76 -51.96 21.33
N ILE A 45 28.50 -52.53 20.38
CA ILE A 45 27.98 -52.75 19.02
C ILE A 45 26.92 -53.86 19.08
N LYS A 46 25.71 -53.53 18.65
CA LYS A 46 24.63 -54.48 18.37
C LYS A 46 23.86 -54.00 17.13
N ASP A 47 23.50 -54.93 16.26
CA ASP A 47 22.64 -54.69 15.08
C ASP A 47 23.10 -53.55 14.13
N GLY A 48 24.41 -53.43 13.92
CA GLY A 48 24.99 -52.78 12.74
C GLY A 48 24.79 -51.26 12.62
N LYS A 49 24.53 -50.55 13.72
CA LYS A 49 24.37 -49.10 13.74
C LYS A 49 25.39 -48.41 14.65
N THR A 50 25.85 -47.25 14.20
CA THR A 50 26.67 -46.30 14.96
C THR A 50 25.92 -44.98 14.99
N GLU A 51 25.63 -44.45 16.18
CA GLU A 51 25.09 -43.09 16.32
C GLU A 51 26.20 -42.13 16.75
N VAL A 52 26.22 -40.94 16.15
CA VAL A 52 27.21 -39.89 16.41
C VAL A 52 26.48 -38.71 17.06
N ASP A 53 26.91 -38.32 18.26
CA ASP A 53 26.22 -37.26 19.02
C ASP A 53 26.36 -35.88 18.34
N GLY A 54 25.23 -35.25 18.07
CA GLY A 54 25.08 -34.10 17.16
C GLY A 54 25.54 -32.74 17.72
N TRP A 55 26.37 -32.72 18.76
CA TRP A 55 26.64 -31.51 19.55
C TRP A 55 27.38 -30.41 18.77
N CYS A 56 28.41 -30.76 18.00
CA CYS A 56 29.23 -29.79 17.28
C CYS A 56 28.46 -29.03 16.18
N ILE A 57 27.58 -29.71 15.45
CA ILE A 57 26.76 -29.12 14.37
C ILE A 57 25.80 -28.06 14.94
N ASN A 58 25.27 -28.32 16.14
CA ASN A 58 24.25 -27.50 16.80
C ASN A 58 24.79 -26.13 17.28
N LEU A 59 26.11 -25.96 17.40
CA LEU A 59 26.74 -24.69 17.77
C LEU A 59 26.92 -23.77 16.56
N THR A 60 27.35 -24.32 15.41
CA THR A 60 27.53 -23.59 14.14
C THR A 60 26.20 -23.02 13.63
N LYS A 61 25.11 -23.79 13.72
CA LYS A 61 23.77 -23.36 13.29
C LYS A 61 23.29 -22.12 14.06
N LYS A 62 23.47 -22.11 15.39
CA LYS A 62 23.14 -20.98 16.28
C LYS A 62 23.99 -19.72 16.04
N PHE A 63 25.12 -19.83 15.37
CA PHE A 63 25.94 -18.67 14.97
C PHE A 63 25.38 -18.01 13.70
N LEU A 64 25.04 -18.81 12.68
CA LEU A 64 24.46 -18.36 11.42
C LEU A 64 23.10 -17.68 11.62
N ASP A 65 22.17 -18.34 12.33
CA ASP A 65 20.80 -17.83 12.56
C ASP A 65 20.76 -16.45 13.20
N ARG A 66 21.74 -16.13 14.06
CA ARG A 66 21.74 -14.90 14.87
C ARG A 66 22.27 -13.67 14.12
N TRP A 67 23.05 -13.84 13.05
CA TRP A 67 23.72 -12.73 12.36
C TRP A 67 23.57 -12.71 10.83
N GLY A 68 23.30 -13.84 10.17
CA GLY A 68 23.23 -13.92 8.70
C GLY A 68 22.15 -13.02 8.08
N HIS A 69 20.97 -12.95 8.71
CA HIS A 69 19.80 -12.26 8.15
C HIS A 69 19.84 -10.71 8.14
N LYS A 70 20.92 -10.06 8.63
CA LYS A 70 20.96 -8.59 8.81
C LYS A 70 22.02 -7.83 7.99
N ASN A 71 22.71 -8.48 7.05
CA ASN A 71 23.70 -7.81 6.19
C ASN A 71 23.33 -7.98 4.69
N PRO A 72 22.92 -6.92 3.97
CA PRO A 72 22.33 -7.03 2.62
C PRO A 72 23.28 -7.53 1.52
N LEU A 73 24.59 -7.65 1.80
CA LEU A 73 25.56 -8.24 0.88
C LEU A 73 25.35 -9.74 0.62
N PHE A 74 24.70 -10.48 1.53
CA PHE A 74 24.42 -11.91 1.37
C PHE A 74 23.31 -12.25 0.34
N LYS A 75 22.78 -11.26 -0.39
CA LYS A 75 21.68 -11.41 -1.36
C LYS A 75 22.05 -11.14 -2.83
N ARG A 76 23.35 -11.18 -3.18
CA ARG A 76 23.85 -10.83 -4.52
C ARG A 76 24.98 -11.72 -5.08
N LEU A 77 25.12 -12.96 -4.57
CA LEU A 77 25.98 -13.97 -5.17
C LEU A 77 25.13 -15.12 -5.75
N ASP A 78 25.67 -15.76 -6.79
CA ASP A 78 24.98 -16.68 -7.70
C ASP A 78 24.89 -18.14 -7.13
N PRO A 79 24.41 -19.19 -7.83
CA PRO A 79 23.59 -20.23 -7.18
C PRO A 79 24.39 -21.27 -6.38
N THR A 80 25.72 -21.22 -6.44
CA THR A 80 26.62 -22.08 -5.66
C THR A 80 26.48 -21.90 -4.14
N ALA A 81 25.87 -20.79 -3.69
CA ALA A 81 25.46 -20.63 -2.30
C ALA A 81 24.47 -21.72 -1.82
N GLU A 82 23.61 -22.25 -2.71
CA GLU A 82 22.68 -23.34 -2.36
C GLU A 82 23.44 -24.64 -2.10
N ASN A 83 24.48 -24.94 -2.88
CA ASN A 83 25.35 -26.10 -2.68
C ASN A 83 26.19 -26.00 -1.39
N LEU A 84 26.66 -24.80 -1.05
CA LEU A 84 27.38 -24.53 0.21
C LEU A 84 26.44 -24.64 1.44
N LYS A 85 25.17 -24.29 1.30
CA LYS A 85 24.15 -24.49 2.33
C LYS A 85 23.79 -25.98 2.51
N ASN A 86 23.62 -26.70 1.40
CA ASN A 86 23.39 -28.16 1.41
C ASN A 86 24.56 -28.96 2.02
N LEU A 87 25.78 -28.39 2.07
CA LEU A 87 26.91 -28.95 2.82
C LEU A 87 26.69 -28.94 4.35
N VAL A 88 25.96 -27.95 4.88
CA VAL A 88 25.76 -27.71 6.32
C VAL A 88 24.42 -28.30 6.82
N ASP A 89 23.43 -28.42 5.94
CA ASP A 89 22.09 -28.94 6.26
C ASP A 89 21.86 -30.42 5.89
N GLY A 90 22.86 -31.12 5.35
CA GLY A 90 22.76 -32.56 5.01
C GLY A 90 22.81 -33.51 6.23
N PRO A 91 22.18 -34.70 6.17
CA PRO A 91 22.20 -35.69 7.25
C PRO A 91 23.57 -36.37 7.41
N VAL A 92 23.88 -36.81 8.64
CA VAL A 92 25.16 -37.45 9.00
C VAL A 92 25.14 -38.95 8.68
N THR A 93 24.90 -39.28 7.41
CA THR A 93 24.77 -40.67 6.91
C THR A 93 25.49 -40.94 5.58
N ASP A 94 26.28 -39.98 5.09
CA ASP A 94 27.11 -40.13 3.89
C ASP A 94 28.27 -41.13 4.12
N SER A 95 28.66 -41.87 3.08
CA SER A 95 29.88 -42.69 3.09
C SER A 95 31.15 -41.82 3.11
N ALA A 96 32.29 -42.41 3.52
CA ALA A 96 33.57 -41.71 3.55
C ALA A 96 33.99 -41.14 2.18
N GLU A 97 33.66 -41.83 1.09
CA GLU A 97 33.93 -41.36 -0.28
C GLU A 97 33.01 -40.21 -0.71
N GLN A 98 31.75 -40.22 -0.26
CA GLN A 98 30.81 -39.12 -0.50
C GLN A 98 31.26 -37.85 0.24
N LEU A 99 31.64 -37.97 1.52
CA LEU A 99 32.22 -36.88 2.30
C LEU A 99 33.51 -36.34 1.65
N LEU A 100 34.43 -37.22 1.24
CA LEU A 100 35.68 -36.83 0.55
C LEU A 100 35.40 -36.11 -0.78
N THR A 101 34.37 -36.52 -1.51
CA THR A 101 33.94 -35.87 -2.77
C THR A 101 33.37 -34.48 -2.52
N ARG A 102 32.53 -34.32 -1.49
CA ARG A 102 31.95 -33.02 -1.11
C ARG A 102 33.03 -32.04 -0.62
N VAL A 103 34.01 -32.52 0.16
CA VAL A 103 35.19 -31.72 0.56
C VAL A 103 36.00 -31.25 -0.66
N LYS A 104 36.28 -32.12 -1.63
CA LYS A 104 36.99 -31.75 -2.87
C LYS A 104 36.24 -30.69 -3.69
N GLN A 105 34.90 -30.71 -3.71
CA GLN A 105 34.09 -29.68 -4.37
C GLN A 105 34.18 -28.32 -3.66
N VAL A 106 34.23 -28.31 -2.32
CA VAL A 106 34.35 -27.07 -1.51
C VAL A 106 35.73 -26.43 -1.66
N ILE A 107 36.80 -27.24 -1.69
CA ILE A 107 38.16 -26.76 -1.98
C ILE A 107 38.18 -26.10 -3.37
N LYS A 108 37.72 -26.81 -4.40
CA LYS A 108 37.68 -26.31 -5.79
C LYS A 108 36.80 -25.06 -5.97
N TYR A 109 35.76 -24.90 -5.16
CA TYR A 109 34.97 -23.67 -5.13
C TYR A 109 35.74 -22.49 -4.50
N SER A 110 36.48 -22.77 -3.41
CA SER A 110 37.27 -21.78 -2.67
C SER A 110 38.49 -21.29 -3.47
N GLU A 111 39.13 -22.19 -4.23
CA GLU A 111 40.17 -21.85 -5.20
C GLU A 111 39.65 -20.88 -6.28
N ASN A 112 38.49 -21.19 -6.89
CA ASN A 112 37.93 -20.41 -7.99
C ASN A 112 37.37 -19.03 -7.59
N HIS A 113 36.98 -18.81 -6.32
CA HIS A 113 36.37 -17.55 -5.84
C HIS A 113 37.26 -16.79 -4.85
N ARG A 114 38.55 -17.11 -4.83
CA ARG A 114 39.53 -16.61 -3.85
C ARG A 114 39.56 -15.09 -3.71
N GLU A 115 39.57 -14.34 -4.82
CA GLU A 115 39.54 -12.87 -4.77
C GLU A 115 38.27 -12.29 -4.14
N GLU A 116 37.11 -12.93 -4.31
CA GLU A 116 35.85 -12.44 -3.72
C GLU A 116 35.81 -12.74 -2.22
N LEU A 117 36.33 -13.89 -1.80
CA LEU A 117 36.46 -14.26 -0.39
C LEU A 117 37.46 -13.34 0.34
N GLU A 118 38.58 -12.99 -0.30
CA GLU A 118 39.52 -11.98 0.21
C GLU A 118 38.87 -10.58 0.33
N LYS A 119 38.07 -10.15 -0.67
CA LYS A 119 37.28 -8.89 -0.60
C LYS A 119 36.22 -8.90 0.52
N VAL A 120 35.59 -10.04 0.80
CA VAL A 120 34.66 -10.19 1.94
C VAL A 120 35.38 -10.10 3.28
N ALA A 121 36.58 -10.68 3.40
CA ALA A 121 37.40 -10.59 4.61
C ALA A 121 37.83 -9.14 4.92
N ASP A 122 38.28 -8.38 3.91
CA ASP A 122 38.60 -6.96 4.08
C ASP A 122 37.34 -6.09 4.33
N THR A 123 36.18 -6.47 3.79
CA THR A 123 34.91 -5.80 4.13
C THR A 123 34.53 -5.99 5.61
N PHE A 124 34.87 -7.15 6.21
CA PHE A 124 34.71 -7.36 7.66
C PHE A 124 35.69 -6.52 8.49
N LYS A 125 36.93 -6.35 8.01
CA LYS A 125 37.96 -5.48 8.60
C LYS A 125 37.46 -4.03 8.76
N GLY A 126 36.68 -3.52 7.80
CA GLY A 126 36.08 -2.18 7.84
C GLY A 126 34.80 -2.02 8.69
N LYS A 127 34.06 -3.10 8.99
CA LYS A 127 32.82 -3.05 9.79
C LYS A 127 33.01 -3.38 11.28
N ILE A 128 34.18 -3.88 11.67
CA ILE A 128 34.59 -4.07 13.07
C ILE A 128 35.76 -3.13 13.34
N GLY A 129 35.48 -1.88 13.71
CA GLY A 129 36.47 -0.80 13.76
C GLY A 129 37.73 -1.13 14.57
N PHE A 130 38.86 -1.28 13.86
CA PHE A 130 40.20 -1.47 14.43
C PHE A 130 40.92 -0.13 14.59
N GLU A 131 40.41 0.73 15.47
CA GLU A 131 41.03 2.01 15.86
C GLU A 131 41.47 2.02 17.35
N ASP A 132 42.04 0.92 17.84
CA ASP A 132 42.95 0.93 19.00
C ASP A 132 44.01 -0.17 18.85
N HIS A 133 45.29 0.21 18.76
CA HIS A 133 46.44 -0.68 18.53
C HIS A 133 46.87 -1.48 19.78
N ARG A 134 45.90 -1.95 20.60
CA ARG A 134 46.16 -2.61 21.90
C ARG A 134 45.34 -3.89 22.14
N ALA A 135 45.08 -4.67 21.09
CA ALA A 135 44.42 -5.98 21.17
C ALA A 135 45.16 -7.09 20.39
N PRO A 136 46.35 -7.55 20.83
CA PRO A 136 47.23 -8.44 20.06
C PRO A 136 46.57 -9.75 19.61
N GLU A 137 45.70 -10.33 20.44
CA GLU A 137 45.04 -11.61 20.18
C GLU A 137 44.13 -11.58 18.93
N LYS A 138 43.55 -10.42 18.61
CA LYS A 138 42.64 -10.28 17.45
C LYS A 138 43.39 -10.22 16.12
N GLU A 139 44.56 -9.60 16.12
CA GLU A 139 45.42 -9.50 14.93
C GLU A 139 46.09 -10.85 14.62
N ALA A 140 46.49 -11.58 15.67
CA ALA A 140 46.93 -12.97 15.56
C ALA A 140 45.84 -13.89 14.98
N TYR A 141 44.57 -13.71 15.38
CA TYR A 141 43.43 -14.47 14.86
C TYR A 141 43.20 -14.22 13.35
N PHE A 142 43.35 -12.96 12.88
CA PHE A 142 43.21 -12.61 11.47
C PHE A 142 44.35 -13.22 10.61
N LEU A 143 45.59 -13.16 11.10
CA LEU A 143 46.75 -13.77 10.44
C LEU A 143 46.65 -15.30 10.37
N ALA A 144 46.14 -15.95 11.41
CA ALA A 144 45.92 -17.40 11.41
C ALA A 144 44.88 -17.82 10.36
N VAL A 145 43.81 -17.05 10.17
CA VAL A 145 42.78 -17.31 9.14
C VAL A 145 43.35 -17.12 7.72
N GLN A 146 44.14 -16.06 7.46
CA GLN A 146 44.81 -15.92 6.16
C GLN A 146 45.82 -17.05 5.89
N GLY A 147 46.57 -17.50 6.91
CA GLY A 147 47.47 -18.65 6.81
C GLY A 147 46.74 -19.93 6.42
N ALA A 148 45.60 -20.22 7.07
CA ALA A 148 44.78 -21.40 6.77
C ALA A 148 44.22 -21.39 5.34
N ILE A 149 43.74 -20.23 4.86
CA ILE A 149 43.24 -20.07 3.48
C ILE A 149 44.37 -20.29 2.46
N TRP A 150 45.57 -19.77 2.73
CA TRP A 150 46.71 -19.93 1.83
C TRP A 150 47.21 -21.38 1.77
N SER A 151 47.19 -22.10 2.90
CA SER A 151 47.56 -23.53 2.96
C SER A 151 46.58 -24.50 2.28
N LEU A 152 45.39 -24.04 1.88
CA LEU A 152 44.33 -24.86 1.29
C LEU A 152 44.20 -24.73 -0.24
N THR A 153 45.04 -23.92 -0.91
CA THR A 153 44.82 -23.52 -2.32
C THR A 153 46.06 -23.51 -3.24
N ASP A 154 47.26 -23.89 -2.76
CA ASP A 154 48.45 -24.10 -3.62
C ASP A 154 49.43 -25.06 -2.94
N HIS A 155 49.64 -26.25 -3.53
CA HIS A 155 50.40 -27.34 -2.89
C HIS A 155 51.84 -27.52 -3.42
N GLU A 156 52.28 -26.74 -4.41
CA GLU A 156 53.61 -26.91 -5.05
C GLU A 156 54.56 -25.70 -4.94
N LYS A 157 54.14 -24.58 -4.32
CA LYS A 157 55.01 -23.39 -4.15
C LYS A 157 55.13 -22.87 -2.72
N ALA A 158 55.52 -23.77 -1.81
CA ALA A 158 55.85 -23.46 -0.41
C ALA A 158 57.20 -22.69 -0.24
N GLY A 159 57.32 -21.52 -0.87
CA GLY A 159 58.32 -20.51 -0.51
C GLY A 159 57.87 -19.72 0.74
N PRO A 160 58.79 -19.17 1.56
CA PRO A 160 58.42 -18.45 2.78
C PRO A 160 57.65 -17.15 2.47
N ASN A 161 56.36 -17.13 2.80
CA ASN A 161 55.48 -15.99 2.55
C ASN A 161 55.88 -14.75 3.39
N PRO A 162 56.02 -13.54 2.79
CA PRO A 162 56.46 -12.33 3.50
C PRO A 162 55.67 -11.89 4.73
N ALA A 163 54.45 -12.42 4.95
CA ALA A 163 53.61 -12.11 6.11
C ALA A 163 54.31 -12.30 7.47
N PHE A 164 55.25 -13.26 7.58
CA PHE A 164 55.95 -13.54 8.83
C PHE A 164 56.89 -12.43 9.33
N SER A 165 57.21 -11.44 8.48
CA SER A 165 58.04 -10.28 8.83
C SER A 165 57.48 -9.41 9.97
N ARG A 166 56.15 -9.44 10.20
CA ARG A 166 55.46 -8.56 11.18
C ARG A 166 55.26 -9.18 12.57
N THR A 167 55.71 -10.42 12.82
CA THR A 167 55.46 -11.13 14.09
C THR A 167 56.37 -10.71 15.26
N LYS A 168 57.36 -9.82 15.02
CA LYS A 168 58.37 -9.36 15.99
C LYS A 168 57.85 -8.56 17.20
N HIS A 169 56.55 -8.34 17.34
CA HIS A 169 55.96 -7.59 18.48
C HIS A 169 55.02 -8.44 19.36
N PHE A 170 54.89 -9.75 19.10
CA PHE A 170 54.18 -10.67 20.00
C PHE A 170 55.11 -11.30 21.04
N PRO A 171 54.63 -11.60 22.26
CA PRO A 171 55.39 -12.36 23.25
C PRO A 171 55.85 -13.73 22.70
N LYS A 172 57.05 -14.18 23.10
CA LYS A 172 57.64 -15.47 22.67
C LYS A 172 56.70 -16.66 22.87
N GLU A 173 55.94 -16.67 23.96
CA GLU A 173 55.00 -17.74 24.27
C GLU A 173 53.84 -17.81 23.26
N THR A 174 53.37 -16.67 22.77
CA THR A 174 52.35 -16.56 21.71
C THR A 174 52.92 -17.00 20.36
N GLN A 175 54.16 -16.59 20.03
CA GLN A 175 54.86 -17.03 18.81
C GLN A 175 55.01 -18.56 18.78
N ASN A 176 55.42 -19.17 19.90
CA ASN A 176 55.55 -20.62 20.00
C ASN A 176 54.22 -21.34 19.81
N LYS A 177 53.13 -20.86 20.44
CA LYS A 177 51.78 -21.44 20.30
C LYS A 177 51.24 -21.36 18.87
N ILE A 178 51.56 -20.30 18.12
CA ILE A 178 51.21 -20.17 16.69
C ILE A 178 52.01 -21.16 15.84
N ASN A 179 53.34 -21.24 16.03
CA ASN A 179 54.19 -22.16 15.28
C ASN A 179 53.81 -23.64 15.51
N ASP A 180 53.50 -24.00 16.76
CA ASP A 180 53.08 -25.35 17.16
C ASP A 180 51.68 -25.73 16.62
N LEU A 181 50.82 -24.73 16.37
CA LEU A 181 49.54 -24.93 15.66
C LEU A 181 49.75 -25.21 14.17
N VAL A 182 50.60 -24.41 13.50
CA VAL A 182 50.94 -24.58 12.07
C VAL A 182 51.61 -25.93 11.80
N LYS A 183 52.51 -26.37 12.70
CA LYS A 183 53.20 -27.66 12.61
C LYS A 183 52.22 -28.83 12.58
N ARG A 184 51.22 -28.86 13.47
CA ARG A 184 50.18 -29.90 13.51
C ARG A 184 49.27 -29.91 12.27
N ILE A 185 49.02 -28.75 11.65
CA ILE A 185 48.21 -28.66 10.42
C ILE A 185 48.98 -29.25 9.22
N LEU A 186 50.29 -29.01 9.12
CA LEU A 186 51.15 -29.61 8.10
C LEU A 186 51.35 -31.13 8.30
N GLU A 187 51.33 -31.61 9.54
CA GLU A 187 51.50 -33.05 9.83
C GLU A 187 50.25 -33.89 9.50
N GLN A 188 49.06 -33.28 9.38
CA GLN A 188 47.82 -33.99 9.02
C GLN A 188 47.49 -34.02 7.51
N SER A 189 48.16 -33.23 6.67
CA SER A 189 47.85 -33.09 5.24
C SER A 189 48.61 -34.07 4.30
N VAL A 190 49.29 -35.07 4.85
CA VAL A 190 50.22 -35.96 4.10
C VAL A 190 49.64 -37.34 3.73
N GLN A 191 48.49 -37.74 4.29
CA GLN A 191 48.01 -39.14 4.27
C GLN A 191 47.05 -39.54 3.10
N ILE A 192 47.19 -38.95 1.90
CA ILE A 192 46.52 -39.48 0.68
C ILE A 192 47.47 -39.45 -0.54
N LYS A 193 48.30 -40.48 -0.69
CA LYS A 193 48.89 -40.92 -1.97
C LYS A 193 49.20 -42.42 -1.91
N TYR A 194 48.46 -43.23 -2.66
CA TYR A 194 48.97 -44.17 -3.69
C TYR A 194 47.81 -45.02 -4.25
N PHE A 195 47.92 -45.40 -5.51
CA PHE A 195 46.99 -46.24 -6.27
C PHE A 195 47.85 -47.29 -7.02
N GLU A 196 47.25 -48.44 -7.38
CA GLU A 196 47.80 -49.50 -8.24
C GLU A 196 49.07 -50.25 -7.79
N TYR A 197 49.03 -51.61 -7.84
CA TYR A 197 49.80 -52.51 -8.72
C TYR A 197 49.54 -54.00 -8.38
N SER A 198 49.92 -54.97 -9.24
CA SER A 198 49.42 -56.37 -9.16
C SER A 198 50.43 -57.51 -9.47
N THR A 199 50.42 -58.54 -8.60
CA THR A 199 50.68 -60.02 -8.81
C THR A 199 51.98 -60.63 -9.42
N ILE A 200 52.43 -61.81 -8.87
CA ILE A 200 52.94 -63.10 -9.50
C ILE A 200 54.08 -63.86 -8.72
N GLY A 201 54.05 -65.23 -8.57
CA GLY A 201 55.08 -66.12 -7.90
C GLY A 201 54.84 -67.68 -7.86
N ILE A 202 55.85 -68.55 -7.55
CA ILE A 202 55.96 -70.07 -7.62
C ILE A 202 57.17 -70.61 -6.74
N GLY A 203 57.48 -71.87 -6.30
CA GLY A 203 56.99 -73.30 -6.36
C GLY A 203 57.98 -74.37 -5.75
N ILE A 204 57.94 -75.69 -6.15
CA ILE A 204 58.94 -76.84 -5.93
C ILE A 204 59.00 -77.64 -4.56
N TYR A 205 59.51 -78.90 -4.37
CA TYR A 205 59.29 -80.28 -4.99
C TYR A 205 60.04 -81.52 -4.32
N GLU A 206 59.43 -82.74 -4.30
CA GLU A 206 59.97 -84.17 -4.45
C GLU A 206 60.59 -85.17 -3.36
N ALA A 207 60.87 -86.48 -3.73
CA ALA A 207 60.67 -87.76 -2.93
C ALA A 207 61.42 -89.13 -3.33
N GLN A 208 60.95 -90.36 -2.88
CA GLN A 208 61.16 -91.83 -3.30
C GLN A 208 62.25 -92.79 -2.58
N ASN A 209 62.47 -94.17 -2.66
CA ASN A 209 61.92 -95.46 -3.30
C ASN A 209 62.55 -96.91 -2.87
N LYS A 210 61.88 -98.11 -3.10
CA LYS A 210 62.29 -99.61 -3.27
C LYS A 210 62.90 -100.57 -2.13
N LYS A 211 63.25 -101.91 -2.31
CA LYS A 211 62.45 -103.24 -2.40
C LYS A 211 63.23 -104.67 -2.43
N ASN A 212 62.77 -105.77 -1.71
CA ASN A 212 62.91 -107.31 -1.84
C ASN A 212 64.30 -108.12 -1.63
N GLN A 213 64.54 -109.49 -1.53
CA GLN A 213 63.84 -110.87 -1.52
C GLN A 213 64.69 -112.18 -1.08
N ASN A 214 64.09 -113.43 -1.03
CA ASN A 214 64.62 -114.88 -1.19
C ASN A 214 65.29 -115.71 -0.01
N ILE A 215 65.75 -117.03 -0.02
CA ILE A 215 65.34 -118.50 -0.35
C ILE A 215 66.51 -119.50 0.08
N LEU A 216 66.59 -120.87 0.33
CA LEU A 216 65.79 -122.17 0.46
C LEU A 216 66.21 -123.01 1.76
N THR A 217 66.73 -124.26 2.03
CA THR A 217 66.89 -125.75 1.62
C THR A 217 67.53 -126.54 2.85
N ARG A 218 67.96 -127.85 3.02
CA ARG A 218 67.76 -129.31 2.64
C ARG A 218 68.72 -130.20 3.53
N GLU A 219 68.63 -131.49 3.99
CA GLU A 219 67.71 -132.69 4.20
C GLU A 219 68.17 -133.39 5.53
N LYS A 220 67.37 -134.29 6.15
CA LYS A 220 67.82 -135.39 7.06
C LYS A 220 66.83 -136.61 7.02
N PRO A 221 66.88 -137.62 7.92
CA PRO A 221 65.67 -138.34 8.32
C PRO A 221 64.87 -137.46 9.30
N THR A 222 64.12 -136.53 8.72
CA THR A 222 63.68 -135.26 9.33
C THR A 222 62.25 -135.34 9.84
N VAL A 223 62.08 -135.75 11.10
CA VAL A 223 60.95 -135.19 11.85
C VAL A 223 61.09 -133.67 11.81
N ASN A 224 60.07 -133.02 11.27
CA ASN A 224 60.14 -131.64 10.83
C ASN A 224 58.84 -130.95 11.25
N THR A 225 58.94 -129.64 11.45
CA THR A 225 57.82 -128.82 11.83
C THR A 225 57.44 -127.91 10.66
N PHE A 226 56.34 -127.18 10.84
CA PHE A 226 55.93 -126.11 9.96
C PHE A 226 56.04 -124.77 10.70
N GLN A 227 56.05 -123.68 9.95
CA GLN A 227 55.98 -122.33 10.46
C GLN A 227 54.85 -121.59 9.76
N VAL A 228 54.20 -120.70 10.50
CA VAL A 228 53.09 -119.88 10.00
C VAL A 228 53.56 -118.45 9.92
N LYS A 229 53.41 -117.86 8.74
CA LYS A 229 53.80 -116.48 8.43
C LYS A 229 52.55 -115.69 8.08
N LYS A 230 52.27 -114.62 8.83
CA LYS A 230 51.10 -113.77 8.63
C LYS A 230 51.51 -112.38 8.18
N THR A 231 50.90 -111.90 7.11
CA THR A 231 51.03 -110.50 6.66
C THR A 231 49.67 -109.82 6.56
N VAL A 232 49.71 -108.49 6.61
CA VAL A 232 48.55 -107.60 6.47
C VAL A 232 48.79 -106.63 5.33
N THR A 233 47.77 -106.37 4.53
CA THR A 233 47.80 -105.46 3.38
C THR A 233 46.54 -104.57 3.37
N GLY A 234 46.65 -103.37 2.77
CA GLY A 234 45.52 -102.43 2.65
C GLY A 234 45.31 -101.47 3.84
N LEU A 235 46.08 -101.64 4.92
CA LEU A 235 46.22 -100.65 5.99
C LEU A 235 47.46 -99.76 5.75
N ALA A 236 47.43 -98.52 6.22
CA ALA A 236 48.58 -97.63 6.27
C ALA A 236 49.22 -97.63 7.66
N GLY A 237 50.54 -97.43 7.76
CA GLY A 237 51.25 -97.33 9.04
C GLY A 237 51.70 -98.67 9.63
N GLU A 238 52.09 -98.64 10.91
CA GLU A 238 52.59 -99.82 11.64
C GLU A 238 51.46 -100.71 12.20
N ASP A 239 50.23 -100.21 12.21
CA ASP A 239 49.02 -100.77 12.82
C ASP A 239 48.76 -102.24 12.43
N GLY A 240 49.06 -102.61 11.19
CA GLY A 240 48.93 -103.98 10.69
C GLY A 240 50.02 -104.96 11.19
N LYS A 241 51.18 -104.46 11.62
CA LYS A 241 52.33 -105.28 12.04
C LYS A 241 52.23 -105.76 13.48
N GLY A 242 51.72 -104.91 14.37
CA GLY A 242 51.62 -105.21 15.80
C GLY A 242 50.52 -106.22 16.17
N LYS A 243 49.47 -106.33 15.34
CA LYS A 243 48.30 -107.19 15.60
C LYS A 243 48.69 -108.68 15.58
N GLU A 244 48.25 -109.40 16.61
CA GLU A 244 48.42 -110.84 16.75
C GLU A 244 47.21 -111.58 16.18
N PHE A 245 47.47 -112.62 15.38
CA PHE A 245 46.48 -113.45 14.70
C PHE A 245 46.61 -114.89 15.20
N LYS A 246 45.47 -115.50 15.55
CA LYS A 246 45.42 -116.89 16.05
C LYS A 246 45.15 -117.86 14.91
N PHE A 247 45.92 -118.93 14.88
CA PHE A 247 45.79 -120.05 13.94
C PHE A 247 45.64 -121.35 14.72
N SER A 248 44.72 -122.21 14.30
CA SER A 248 44.69 -123.60 14.72
C SER A 248 45.29 -124.51 13.64
N TYR A 249 45.84 -125.65 14.07
CA TYR A 249 46.33 -126.67 13.16
C TYR A 249 45.83 -128.07 13.52
N THR A 250 45.80 -128.95 12.53
CA THR A 250 45.56 -130.39 12.68
C THR A 250 46.51 -131.13 11.75
N CYS A 251 47.42 -131.92 12.32
CA CYS A 251 48.49 -132.63 11.63
C CYS A 251 48.39 -134.12 11.95
N GLY A 252 47.72 -134.88 11.10
CA GLY A 252 47.17 -136.19 11.49
C GLY A 252 46.27 -136.05 12.72
N ASP A 253 46.49 -136.89 13.74
CA ASP A 253 45.70 -136.88 14.98
C ASP A 253 46.03 -135.73 15.93
N LYS A 254 47.19 -135.08 15.77
CA LYS A 254 47.62 -133.96 16.63
C LYS A 254 46.93 -132.66 16.25
N LYS A 255 46.56 -131.88 17.27
CA LYS A 255 46.00 -130.52 17.14
C LYS A 255 46.69 -129.56 18.11
N GLY A 256 46.79 -128.30 17.71
CA GLY A 256 47.30 -127.23 18.54
C GLY A 256 46.98 -125.85 17.95
N ASP A 257 47.37 -124.81 18.67
CA ASP A 257 47.18 -123.42 18.28
C ASP A 257 48.51 -122.66 18.23
N LEU A 258 48.53 -121.57 17.45
CA LEU A 258 49.67 -120.68 17.21
C LEU A 258 49.19 -119.23 17.23
N THR A 259 50.01 -118.33 17.78
CA THR A 259 49.79 -116.88 17.70
C THR A 259 50.91 -116.27 16.85
N VAL A 260 50.55 -115.53 15.81
CA VAL A 260 51.47 -115.02 14.78
C VAL A 260 51.20 -113.53 14.54
N LYS A 261 52.25 -112.70 14.47
CA LYS A 261 52.09 -111.26 14.22
C LYS A 261 51.92 -110.96 12.73
N GLY A 262 51.15 -109.92 12.40
CA GLY A 262 50.94 -109.45 11.03
C GLY A 262 52.15 -108.78 10.38
N ASN A 263 53.28 -108.72 11.08
CA ASN A 263 54.53 -108.12 10.62
C ASN A 263 55.26 -108.92 9.54
N GLY A 264 54.87 -110.18 9.31
CA GLY A 264 55.52 -111.07 8.35
C GLY A 264 56.65 -111.92 8.93
N ASP A 265 56.85 -111.96 10.24
CA ASP A 265 57.80 -112.91 10.85
C ASP A 265 57.17 -114.30 10.95
N PRO A 266 57.87 -115.39 10.57
CA PRO A 266 57.35 -116.74 10.69
C PRO A 266 57.45 -117.25 12.13
N VAL A 267 56.35 -117.78 12.66
CA VAL A 267 56.34 -118.49 13.96
C VAL A 267 56.33 -119.99 13.72
N VAL A 268 57.34 -120.68 14.26
CA VAL A 268 57.53 -122.13 14.12
C VAL A 268 56.63 -122.87 15.12
N ALA A 269 55.94 -123.92 14.67
CA ALA A 269 55.16 -124.79 15.55
C ALA A 269 56.09 -125.66 16.43
N GLN A 270 55.74 -125.81 17.70
CA GLN A 270 56.61 -126.51 18.67
C GLN A 270 56.61 -128.03 18.50
N ASP A 271 55.53 -128.60 17.95
CA ASP A 271 55.47 -130.01 17.60
C ASP A 271 56.34 -130.34 16.37
N MET A 272 57.08 -131.44 16.44
CA MET A 272 57.71 -132.06 15.26
C MET A 272 56.83 -133.22 14.75
N PHE A 273 56.70 -133.32 13.43
CA PHE A 273 55.88 -134.31 12.74
C PHE A 273 56.74 -135.19 11.81
N PRO A 274 56.35 -136.46 11.57
CA PRO A 274 56.95 -137.27 10.51
C PRO A 274 56.81 -136.63 9.12
N ILE A 275 57.77 -136.89 8.23
CA ILE A 275 57.60 -136.62 6.79
C ILE A 275 56.40 -137.42 6.28
N GLY A 276 55.55 -136.79 5.47
CA GLY A 276 54.35 -137.41 4.92
C GLY A 276 53.08 -137.16 5.75
N THR A 277 53.17 -136.58 6.95
CA THR A 277 51.97 -136.10 7.67
C THR A 277 51.37 -134.88 6.96
N GLU A 278 50.08 -134.94 6.61
CA GLU A 278 49.33 -133.76 6.16
C GLU A 278 48.97 -132.88 7.35
N CYS A 279 49.28 -131.59 7.24
CA CYS A 279 48.88 -130.53 8.16
C CYS A 279 47.85 -129.62 7.49
N THR A 280 46.69 -129.47 8.13
CA THR A 280 45.71 -128.41 7.86
C THR A 280 45.94 -127.26 8.84
N VAL A 281 46.06 -126.02 8.36
CA VAL A 281 46.23 -124.82 9.18
C VAL A 281 45.17 -123.77 8.81
N LYS A 282 44.56 -123.12 9.80
CA LYS A 282 43.42 -122.20 9.64
C LYS A 282 43.50 -121.02 10.59
N GLU A 283 43.17 -119.82 10.10
CA GLU A 283 43.01 -118.62 10.94
C GLU A 283 41.68 -118.68 11.70
N THR A 284 41.72 -118.58 13.02
CA THR A 284 40.57 -118.81 13.92
C THR A 284 40.22 -117.60 14.80
N GLY A 285 41.05 -116.55 14.81
CA GLY A 285 40.79 -115.32 15.55
C GLY A 285 39.83 -114.35 14.85
N ASN A 286 39.28 -113.40 15.62
CA ASN A 286 38.71 -112.21 15.02
C ASN A 286 39.83 -111.29 14.52
N ALA A 287 39.87 -111.03 13.21
CA ALA A 287 40.86 -110.21 12.55
C ALA A 287 40.30 -108.83 12.11
N ASP A 288 39.01 -108.59 12.29
CA ASP A 288 38.27 -107.45 11.73
C ASP A 288 38.79 -106.10 12.26
N ILE A 289 38.58 -105.01 11.51
CA ILE A 289 39.00 -103.64 11.86
C ILE A 289 37.88 -102.68 11.44
N GLU A 290 37.48 -101.78 12.34
CA GLU A 290 36.40 -100.83 12.11
C GLU A 290 36.73 -99.83 10.99
N GLY A 291 35.75 -99.51 10.14
CA GLY A 291 35.91 -98.63 8.97
C GLY A 291 36.54 -99.28 7.73
N TYR A 292 36.92 -100.56 7.79
CA TYR A 292 37.46 -101.33 6.67
C TYR A 292 36.67 -102.63 6.43
N THR A 293 36.53 -103.05 5.18
CA THR A 293 36.13 -104.42 4.82
C THR A 293 37.35 -105.34 4.87
N LEU A 294 37.19 -106.58 5.36
CA LEU A 294 38.29 -107.56 5.49
C LEU A 294 38.05 -108.80 4.62
N VAL A 295 39.04 -109.15 3.81
CA VAL A 295 39.17 -110.47 3.17
C VAL A 295 40.16 -111.32 3.99
N LYS A 296 39.64 -112.40 4.60
CA LYS A 296 40.42 -113.42 5.33
C LYS A 296 40.92 -114.50 4.35
N PRO A 297 42.10 -115.09 4.56
CA PRO A 297 42.60 -116.19 3.74
C PRO A 297 41.89 -117.51 4.09
N ASN A 298 41.73 -118.38 3.09
CA ASN A 298 41.22 -119.72 3.28
C ASN A 298 42.20 -120.60 4.08
N GLU A 299 41.69 -121.68 4.70
CA GLU A 299 42.53 -122.70 5.31
C GLU A 299 43.46 -123.35 4.28
N GLN A 300 44.66 -123.72 4.70
CA GLN A 300 45.71 -124.28 3.85
C GLN A 300 46.05 -125.70 4.30
N LYS A 301 46.27 -126.60 3.34
CA LYS A 301 46.65 -127.99 3.58
C LYS A 301 47.94 -128.32 2.85
N LEU A 302 48.94 -128.79 3.58
CA LEU A 302 50.26 -129.14 3.03
C LEU A 302 50.87 -130.31 3.80
N THR A 303 51.66 -131.14 3.11
CA THR A 303 52.34 -132.29 3.69
C THR A 303 53.74 -131.92 4.20
N ILE A 304 54.10 -132.41 5.39
CA ILE A 304 55.42 -132.17 6.00
C ILE A 304 56.52 -132.80 5.14
N GLY A 305 57.44 -131.95 4.66
CA GLY A 305 58.53 -132.31 3.78
C GLY A 305 59.86 -132.58 4.50
N LYS A 306 60.81 -133.18 3.78
CA LYS A 306 62.07 -133.72 4.34
C LYS A 306 63.20 -132.68 4.48
N ASP A 307 63.03 -131.47 3.94
CA ASP A 307 64.17 -130.61 3.56
C ASP A 307 64.22 -129.22 4.21
N LYS A 308 63.08 -128.68 4.63
CA LYS A 308 62.98 -127.34 5.20
C LYS A 308 61.70 -127.26 6.03
N THR A 309 61.69 -126.48 7.10
CA THR A 309 60.48 -126.09 7.82
C THR A 309 59.42 -125.62 6.83
N LEU A 310 58.27 -126.30 6.81
CA LEU A 310 57.18 -126.03 5.86
C LEU A 310 56.54 -124.67 6.19
N GLU A 311 56.46 -123.72 5.25
CA GLU A 311 55.92 -122.38 5.55
C GLU A 311 54.51 -122.17 4.98
N PHE A 312 53.52 -122.05 5.87
CA PHE A 312 52.18 -121.60 5.52
C PHE A 312 52.14 -120.07 5.50
N ASN A 313 51.73 -119.49 4.37
CA ASN A 313 51.71 -118.04 4.14
C ASN A 313 50.27 -117.53 4.09
N PHE A 314 49.85 -116.76 5.09
CA PHE A 314 48.50 -116.21 5.21
C PHE A 314 48.54 -114.68 5.09
N VAL A 315 47.61 -114.11 4.32
CA VAL A 315 47.51 -112.65 4.07
C VAL A 315 46.10 -112.19 4.41
N ASN A 316 45.95 -111.14 5.23
CA ASN A 316 44.69 -110.39 5.34
C ASN A 316 44.76 -109.16 4.43
N HIS A 317 43.64 -108.83 3.78
CA HIS A 317 43.49 -107.60 2.99
C HIS A 317 42.34 -106.76 3.53
N TYR A 318 42.59 -105.45 3.69
CA TYR A 318 41.62 -104.47 4.21
C TYR A 318 41.36 -103.36 3.19
N GLU A 319 40.11 -102.99 2.96
CA GLU A 319 39.74 -101.92 2.02
C GLU A 319 38.80 -100.88 2.67
N LYS A 320 38.98 -99.59 2.36
CA LYS A 320 38.34 -98.47 3.08
C LYS A 320 37.10 -97.94 2.35
N VAL A 321 36.00 -97.77 3.09
CA VAL A 321 34.69 -97.37 2.54
C VAL A 321 34.58 -95.85 2.30
N LYS A 322 33.94 -95.42 1.20
CA LYS A 322 33.64 -94.01 0.87
C LYS A 322 32.14 -93.67 1.08
N PRO A 323 31.78 -92.49 1.64
CA PRO A 323 30.38 -92.03 1.73
C PRO A 323 29.79 -91.52 0.40
N ALA A 324 28.48 -91.25 0.39
CA ALA A 324 27.70 -90.81 -0.77
C ALA A 324 27.20 -89.35 -0.67
N GLU A 325 26.90 -88.75 -1.82
CA GLU A 325 26.74 -87.31 -2.03
C GLU A 325 25.47 -87.00 -2.88
N GLY A 326 24.90 -85.79 -2.77
CA GLY A 326 23.73 -85.32 -3.51
C GLY A 326 23.68 -83.78 -3.66
N THR A 327 22.64 -83.23 -4.32
CA THR A 327 22.49 -81.77 -4.55
C THR A 327 21.02 -81.31 -4.61
N PHE A 328 20.81 -80.01 -4.83
CA PHE A 328 19.52 -79.32 -4.84
C PHE A 328 19.32 -78.46 -6.10
N GLN A 329 18.10 -77.97 -6.30
CA GLN A 329 17.70 -77.04 -7.36
C GLN A 329 16.84 -75.89 -6.81
N VAL A 330 16.88 -74.75 -7.47
CA VAL A 330 16.13 -73.54 -7.11
C VAL A 330 15.22 -73.14 -8.25
N LYS A 331 13.95 -72.86 -7.93
CA LYS A 331 12.90 -72.51 -8.88
C LYS A 331 12.24 -71.20 -8.48
N LYS A 332 12.07 -70.31 -9.45
CA LYS A 332 11.55 -68.96 -9.21
C LYS A 332 10.33 -68.69 -10.09
N THR A 333 9.24 -68.23 -9.48
CA THR A 333 8.05 -67.73 -10.18
C THR A 333 7.75 -66.28 -9.78
N VAL A 334 6.98 -65.61 -10.64
CA VAL A 334 6.52 -64.23 -10.47
C VAL A 334 4.99 -64.18 -10.60
N THR A 335 4.35 -63.40 -9.75
CA THR A 335 2.88 -63.22 -9.70
C THR A 335 2.50 -61.75 -9.56
N GLY A 336 1.29 -61.37 -10.01
CA GLY A 336 0.74 -60.02 -9.88
C GLY A 336 1.13 -59.02 -10.99
N LEU A 337 2.11 -59.37 -11.82
CA LEU A 337 2.35 -58.71 -13.12
C LEU A 337 1.39 -59.27 -14.19
N ALA A 338 1.06 -58.46 -15.19
CA ALA A 338 0.30 -58.89 -16.37
C ALA A 338 1.25 -59.08 -17.57
N GLY A 339 1.06 -60.15 -18.34
CA GLY A 339 1.90 -60.44 -19.51
C GLY A 339 3.15 -61.28 -19.21
N GLU A 340 4.11 -61.28 -20.13
CA GLU A 340 5.31 -62.13 -20.04
C GLU A 340 6.46 -61.52 -19.24
N ASP A 341 6.33 -60.24 -18.86
CA ASP A 341 7.35 -59.38 -18.25
C ASP A 341 8.04 -60.00 -17.01
N GLY A 342 7.31 -60.82 -16.24
CA GLY A 342 7.85 -61.54 -15.08
C GLY A 342 8.72 -62.76 -15.42
N LYS A 343 8.54 -63.37 -16.60
CA LYS A 343 9.21 -64.62 -16.99
C LYS A 343 10.67 -64.41 -17.38
N GLY A 344 10.96 -63.30 -18.09
CA GLY A 344 12.29 -63.01 -18.62
C GLY A 344 13.29 -62.50 -17.58
N LYS A 345 12.81 -62.02 -16.43
CA LYS A 345 13.67 -61.43 -15.39
C LYS A 345 14.49 -62.50 -14.66
N GLU A 346 15.77 -62.21 -14.48
CA GLU A 346 16.72 -63.05 -13.73
C GLU A 346 16.80 -62.60 -12.27
N PHE A 347 16.74 -63.57 -11.35
CA PHE A 347 16.76 -63.38 -9.91
C PHE A 347 17.99 -64.09 -9.33
N LYS A 348 18.74 -63.38 -8.48
CA LYS A 348 19.96 -63.90 -7.84
C LYS A 348 19.65 -64.47 -6.47
N PHE A 349 20.18 -65.66 -6.22
CA PHE A 349 20.09 -66.38 -4.96
C PHE A 349 21.48 -66.72 -4.45
N SER A 350 21.73 -66.55 -3.16
CA SER A 350 22.89 -67.13 -2.49
C SER A 350 22.48 -68.38 -1.70
N TYR A 351 23.41 -69.33 -1.58
CA TYR A 351 23.25 -70.52 -0.74
C TYR A 351 24.41 -70.70 0.23
N THR A 352 24.14 -71.40 1.33
CA THR A 352 25.14 -71.87 2.29
C THR A 352 24.75 -73.28 2.72
N CYS A 353 25.62 -74.25 2.45
CA CYS A 353 25.41 -75.68 2.67
C CYS A 353 26.56 -76.24 3.50
N GLY A 354 26.38 -76.32 4.81
CA GLY A 354 27.51 -76.41 5.76
C GLY A 354 28.48 -75.24 5.53
N ASP A 355 29.77 -75.54 5.38
CA ASP A 355 30.82 -74.53 5.15
C ASP A 355 30.85 -73.98 3.72
N LYS A 356 30.28 -74.69 2.74
CA LYS A 356 30.26 -74.26 1.33
C LYS A 356 29.26 -73.13 1.11
N LYS A 357 29.63 -72.16 0.27
CA LYS A 357 28.77 -71.05 -0.16
C LYS A 357 28.92 -70.83 -1.66
N GLY A 358 27.84 -70.41 -2.31
CA GLY A 358 27.83 -70.05 -3.72
C GLY A 358 26.58 -69.27 -4.11
N ASP A 359 26.52 -68.84 -5.36
CA ASP A 359 25.41 -68.09 -5.92
C ASP A 359 24.77 -68.82 -7.11
N LEU A 360 23.50 -68.53 -7.37
CA LEU A 360 22.67 -69.05 -8.44
C LEU A 360 21.92 -67.89 -9.09
N THR A 361 21.66 -67.98 -10.40
CA THR A 361 20.79 -67.06 -11.12
C THR A 361 19.67 -67.86 -11.78
N VAL A 362 18.42 -67.49 -11.49
CA VAL A 362 17.21 -68.26 -11.83
C VAL A 362 16.19 -67.33 -12.48
N LYS A 363 15.51 -67.76 -13.54
CA LYS A 363 14.49 -66.95 -14.23
C LYS A 363 13.14 -67.05 -13.55
N GLY A 364 12.35 -65.98 -13.63
CA GLY A 364 10.99 -65.92 -13.06
C GLY A 364 9.93 -66.75 -13.79
N ASN A 365 10.32 -67.58 -14.76
CA ASN A 365 9.45 -68.36 -15.62
C ASN A 365 8.96 -69.68 -14.99
N GLY A 366 9.55 -70.12 -13.86
CA GLY A 366 9.21 -71.37 -13.18
C GLY A 366 10.10 -72.56 -13.54
N ASP A 367 11.16 -72.38 -14.33
CA ASP A 367 12.13 -73.44 -14.59
C ASP A 367 13.11 -73.60 -13.39
N PRO A 368 13.41 -74.84 -12.95
CA PRO A 368 14.39 -75.08 -11.89
C PRO A 368 15.83 -75.04 -12.42
N VAL A 369 16.73 -74.42 -11.64
CA VAL A 369 18.18 -74.41 -11.88
C VAL A 369 18.87 -75.23 -10.80
N VAL A 370 19.61 -76.27 -11.20
CA VAL A 370 20.34 -77.18 -10.30
C VAL A 370 21.65 -76.53 -9.81
N ALA A 371 21.99 -76.70 -8.53
CA ALA A 371 23.27 -76.27 -7.99
C ALA A 371 24.42 -77.16 -8.52
N GLN A 372 25.54 -76.55 -8.87
CA GLN A 372 26.70 -77.26 -9.45
C GLN A 372 27.50 -78.05 -8.40
N ASP A 373 27.42 -77.65 -7.13
CA ASP A 373 28.07 -78.34 -6.03
C ASP A 373 27.35 -79.64 -5.64
N MET A 374 28.14 -80.67 -5.31
CA MET A 374 27.69 -81.85 -4.59
C MET A 374 28.04 -81.72 -3.10
N PHE A 375 27.17 -82.26 -2.25
CA PHE A 375 27.26 -82.22 -0.79
C PHE A 375 27.01 -83.61 -0.19
N PRO A 376 27.62 -83.96 0.96
CA PRO A 376 27.26 -85.18 1.68
C PRO A 376 25.76 -85.22 2.04
N ILE A 377 25.17 -86.41 2.01
CA ILE A 377 23.80 -86.62 2.47
C ILE A 377 23.73 -86.26 3.96
N GLY A 378 22.73 -85.46 4.35
CA GLY A 378 22.60 -84.88 5.70
C GLY A 378 23.10 -83.45 5.85
N THR A 379 23.73 -82.83 4.83
CA THR A 379 24.09 -81.40 4.86
C THR A 379 22.84 -80.50 4.86
N GLU A 380 22.72 -79.56 5.79
CA GLU A 380 21.69 -78.50 5.74
C GLU A 380 22.12 -77.37 4.80
N CYS A 381 21.23 -77.01 3.87
CA CYS A 381 21.36 -75.91 2.93
C CYS A 381 20.35 -74.81 3.23
N THR A 382 20.84 -73.58 3.47
CA THR A 382 20.04 -72.35 3.49
C THR A 382 20.15 -71.66 2.13
N VAL A 383 19.03 -71.23 1.54
CA VAL A 383 18.97 -70.49 0.25
C VAL A 383 18.16 -69.21 0.42
N LYS A 384 18.65 -68.10 -0.18
CA LYS A 384 18.09 -66.76 0.00
C LYS A 384 18.16 -65.93 -1.28
N GLU A 385 17.11 -65.18 -1.61
CA GLU A 385 17.12 -64.20 -2.70
C GLU A 385 17.89 -62.94 -2.28
N THR A 386 18.91 -62.57 -3.05
CA THR A 386 19.87 -61.49 -2.72
C THR A 386 19.86 -60.33 -3.72
N GLY A 387 19.14 -60.46 -4.85
CA GLY A 387 19.05 -59.43 -5.88
C GLY A 387 18.11 -58.26 -5.57
N ASN A 388 18.32 -57.15 -6.27
CA ASN A 388 17.24 -56.20 -6.48
C ASN A 388 16.24 -56.82 -7.47
N ALA A 389 15.01 -57.03 -7.00
CA ALA A 389 13.92 -57.64 -7.76
C ALA A 389 12.81 -56.63 -8.07
N ASP A 390 12.94 -55.38 -7.62
CA ASP A 390 11.91 -54.36 -7.63
C ASP A 390 11.53 -53.96 -9.07
N ILE A 391 10.32 -53.42 -9.27
CA ILE A 391 9.76 -53.00 -10.57
C ILE A 391 9.03 -51.67 -10.35
N GLU A 392 9.30 -50.69 -11.20
CA GLU A 392 8.71 -49.35 -11.08
C GLU A 392 7.17 -49.38 -11.23
N GLY A 393 6.46 -48.69 -10.34
CA GLY A 393 4.99 -48.69 -10.28
C GLY A 393 4.34 -49.86 -9.54
N TYR A 394 5.13 -50.79 -8.98
CA TYR A 394 4.64 -51.95 -8.22
C TYR A 394 5.28 -52.06 -6.83
N THR A 395 4.50 -52.45 -5.83
CA THR A 395 5.00 -52.91 -4.52
C THR A 395 5.39 -54.38 -4.61
N LEU A 396 6.61 -54.72 -4.19
CA LEU A 396 7.14 -56.09 -4.21
C LEU A 396 7.12 -56.73 -2.81
N VAL A 397 6.53 -57.92 -2.72
CA VAL A 397 6.73 -58.86 -1.61
C VAL A 397 7.74 -59.93 -2.07
N LYS A 398 8.93 -59.91 -1.45
CA LYS A 398 9.98 -60.94 -1.62
C LYS A 398 9.72 -62.14 -0.71
N PRO A 399 10.09 -63.36 -1.11
CA PRO A 399 9.98 -64.55 -0.27
C PRO A 399 11.08 -64.56 0.81
N ASN A 400 10.78 -65.18 1.95
CA ASN A 400 11.75 -65.43 3.01
C ASN A 400 12.81 -66.46 2.56
N GLU A 401 13.96 -66.47 3.24
CA GLU A 401 14.96 -67.53 3.09
C GLU A 401 14.39 -68.91 3.49
N GLN A 402 14.86 -69.96 2.81
CA GLN A 402 14.39 -71.33 2.98
C GLN A 402 15.55 -72.24 3.38
N LYS A 403 15.27 -73.29 4.17
CA LYS A 403 16.26 -74.25 4.65
C LYS A 403 15.78 -75.68 4.44
N LEU A 404 16.64 -76.54 3.87
CA LEU A 404 16.36 -77.96 3.62
C LEU A 404 17.65 -78.79 3.77
N THR A 405 17.52 -80.06 4.17
CA THR A 405 18.65 -80.99 4.34
C THR A 405 18.78 -81.93 3.15
N ILE A 406 19.99 -82.11 2.61
CA ILE A 406 20.28 -82.96 1.44
C ILE A 406 19.90 -84.41 1.72
N GLY A 407 18.92 -84.91 0.97
CA GLY A 407 18.38 -86.26 1.05
C GLY A 407 19.06 -87.27 0.13
N LYS A 408 18.69 -88.55 0.26
CA LYS A 408 19.44 -89.66 -0.35
C LYS A 408 19.12 -89.92 -1.84
N ASP A 409 17.87 -89.75 -2.28
CA ASP A 409 17.38 -90.29 -3.56
C ASP A 409 16.51 -89.33 -4.40
N LYS A 410 16.50 -88.02 -4.12
CA LYS A 410 15.86 -86.98 -4.97
C LYS A 410 16.59 -85.64 -4.87
N THR A 411 16.76 -84.95 -6.00
CA THR A 411 17.16 -83.53 -6.03
C THR A 411 16.09 -82.69 -5.33
N LEU A 412 16.48 -81.92 -4.31
CA LEU A 412 15.56 -81.10 -3.53
C LEU A 412 15.26 -79.78 -4.24
N GLU A 413 13.99 -79.39 -4.32
CA GLU A 413 13.56 -78.15 -5.01
C GLU A 413 13.13 -77.06 -4.02
N PHE A 414 13.92 -75.98 -3.94
CA PHE A 414 13.50 -74.75 -3.27
C PHE A 414 12.60 -73.93 -4.20
N ASN A 415 11.39 -73.59 -3.75
CA ASN A 415 10.39 -72.87 -4.53
C ASN A 415 10.20 -71.45 -3.99
N PHE A 416 10.63 -70.46 -4.75
CA PHE A 416 10.54 -69.05 -4.40
C PHE A 416 9.54 -68.31 -5.31
N VAL A 417 8.72 -67.44 -4.73
CA VAL A 417 7.69 -66.66 -5.46
C VAL A 417 7.87 -65.19 -5.14
N ASN A 418 7.95 -64.31 -6.15
CA ASN A 418 7.76 -62.87 -5.96
C ASN A 418 6.31 -62.49 -6.27
N HIS A 419 5.75 -61.60 -5.46
CA HIS A 419 4.43 -61.02 -5.71
C HIS A 419 4.55 -59.50 -5.90
N TYR A 420 3.96 -58.99 -6.98
CA TYR A 420 3.96 -57.57 -7.33
C TYR A 420 2.53 -57.03 -7.35
N GLU A 421 2.22 -56.07 -6.51
CA GLU A 421 0.92 -55.40 -6.50
C GLU A 421 1.04 -54.02 -7.18
N LYS A 422 0.09 -53.67 -8.05
CA LYS A 422 0.16 -52.41 -8.81
C LYS A 422 -0.28 -51.24 -7.93
N VAL A 423 0.58 -50.23 -7.76
CA VAL A 423 0.29 -49.08 -6.91
C VAL A 423 -0.88 -48.28 -7.50
N LYS A 424 -2.02 -48.22 -6.79
CA LYS A 424 -3.12 -47.32 -7.14
C LYS A 424 -2.64 -45.87 -7.00
N PRO A 425 -2.84 -44.98 -7.99
CA PRO A 425 -2.57 -43.56 -7.79
C PRO A 425 -3.42 -43.02 -6.64
N ALA A 426 -2.81 -42.22 -5.77
CA ALA A 426 -3.54 -41.55 -4.71
C ALA A 426 -4.42 -40.42 -5.29
N GLU A 427 -5.61 -40.29 -4.73
CA GLU A 427 -6.69 -39.42 -5.22
C GLU A 427 -7.04 -38.37 -4.16
N GLY A 428 -7.48 -37.19 -4.61
CA GLY A 428 -7.92 -36.10 -3.74
C GLY A 428 -9.09 -35.31 -4.36
N THR A 429 -9.65 -34.40 -3.58
CA THR A 429 -10.73 -33.49 -3.99
C THR A 429 -10.49 -32.08 -3.45
N PHE A 430 -11.31 -31.14 -3.88
CA PHE A 430 -11.30 -29.73 -3.48
C PHE A 430 -12.64 -29.33 -2.85
N GLN A 431 -12.65 -28.16 -2.23
CA GLN A 431 -13.85 -27.52 -1.71
C GLN A 431 -13.94 -26.07 -2.22
N VAL A 432 -15.17 -25.59 -2.40
CA VAL A 432 -15.47 -24.23 -2.85
C VAL A 432 -16.14 -23.48 -1.71
N LYS A 433 -15.57 -22.33 -1.36
CA LYS A 433 -16.08 -21.45 -0.32
C LYS A 433 -16.48 -20.12 -0.94
N LYS A 434 -17.71 -19.70 -0.66
CA LYS A 434 -18.27 -18.46 -1.20
C LYS A 434 -18.61 -17.48 -0.09
N THR A 435 -18.08 -16.27 -0.20
CA THR A 435 -18.47 -15.14 0.65
C THR A 435 -19.01 -14.00 -0.19
N VAL A 436 -19.70 -13.08 0.49
CA VAL A 436 -20.34 -11.89 -0.08
C VAL A 436 -19.97 -10.68 0.76
N THR A 437 -19.78 -9.53 0.12
CA THR A 437 -19.36 -8.28 0.76
C THR A 437 -20.12 -7.09 0.17
N GLY A 438 -20.28 -6.01 0.94
CA GLY A 438 -20.97 -4.77 0.51
C GLY A 438 -22.50 -4.78 0.67
N LEU A 439 -23.11 -5.94 0.91
CA LEU A 439 -24.48 -6.05 1.42
C LEU A 439 -24.51 -5.80 2.94
N ALA A 440 -25.62 -5.24 3.44
CA ALA A 440 -25.90 -5.15 4.87
C ALA A 440 -26.73 -6.36 5.35
N GLY A 441 -26.61 -6.72 6.62
CA GLY A 441 -27.42 -7.78 7.23
C GLY A 441 -27.02 -9.21 6.84
N GLU A 442 -27.99 -10.12 6.84
CA GLU A 442 -27.79 -11.54 6.52
C GLU A 442 -28.14 -11.90 5.07
N ASP A 443 -28.70 -10.95 4.32
CA ASP A 443 -29.35 -11.11 3.01
C ASP A 443 -28.50 -11.88 1.99
N GLY A 444 -27.18 -11.69 2.02
CA GLY A 444 -26.24 -12.38 1.14
C GLY A 444 -25.84 -13.79 1.60
N LYS A 445 -25.98 -14.13 2.89
CA LYS A 445 -25.57 -15.43 3.46
C LYS A 445 -26.44 -16.58 2.95
N GLY A 446 -27.74 -16.33 2.84
CA GLY A 446 -28.73 -17.32 2.40
C GLY A 446 -28.72 -17.58 0.89
N LYS A 447 -28.15 -16.68 0.09
CA LYS A 447 -28.13 -16.79 -1.38
C LYS A 447 -27.21 -17.93 -1.83
N GLU A 448 -27.71 -18.74 -2.76
CA GLU A 448 -26.98 -19.83 -3.39
C GLU A 448 -26.32 -19.37 -4.70
N PHE A 449 -25.07 -19.77 -4.89
CA PHE A 449 -24.21 -19.44 -6.02
C PHE A 449 -23.78 -20.72 -6.73
N LYS A 450 -23.95 -20.76 -8.05
CA LYS A 450 -23.57 -21.91 -8.88
C LYS A 450 -22.13 -21.76 -9.37
N PHE A 451 -21.38 -22.86 -9.35
CA PHE A 451 -20.03 -22.95 -9.85
C PHE A 451 -19.88 -24.17 -10.75
N SER A 452 -19.28 -24.00 -11.93
CA SER A 452 -18.82 -25.10 -12.77
C SER A 452 -17.34 -25.36 -12.50
N TYR A 453 -16.92 -26.62 -12.56
CA TYR A 453 -15.51 -26.99 -12.56
C TYR A 453 -15.13 -27.85 -13.77
N THR A 454 -13.84 -27.84 -14.11
CA THR A 454 -13.22 -28.72 -15.10
C THR A 454 -11.87 -29.17 -14.54
N CYS A 455 -11.70 -30.47 -14.35
CA CYS A 455 -10.53 -31.08 -13.71
C CYS A 455 -10.01 -32.19 -14.63
N GLY A 456 -9.00 -31.87 -15.45
CA GLY A 456 -8.70 -32.66 -16.65
C GLY A 456 -9.95 -32.78 -17.54
N ASP A 457 -10.30 -34.00 -17.94
CA ASP A 457 -11.47 -34.28 -18.77
C ASP A 457 -12.81 -34.23 -18.00
N LYS A 458 -12.79 -34.37 -16.67
CA LYS A 458 -14.00 -34.35 -15.84
C LYS A 458 -14.58 -32.95 -15.71
N LYS A 459 -15.91 -32.84 -15.75
CA LYS A 459 -16.66 -31.60 -15.54
C LYS A 459 -17.87 -31.85 -14.64
N GLY A 460 -18.21 -30.86 -13.83
CA GLY A 460 -19.41 -30.90 -12.99
C GLY A 460 -19.75 -29.52 -12.42
N ASP A 461 -20.86 -29.46 -11.70
CA ASP A 461 -21.36 -28.24 -11.06
C ASP A 461 -21.45 -28.40 -9.53
N LEU A 462 -21.42 -27.27 -8.83
CA LEU A 462 -21.54 -27.12 -7.38
C LEU A 462 -22.51 -25.98 -7.08
N THR A 463 -23.24 -26.07 -5.97
CA THR A 463 -24.04 -24.98 -5.43
C THR A 463 -23.56 -24.66 -4.02
N VAL A 464 -23.21 -23.40 -3.77
CA VAL A 464 -22.48 -22.95 -2.57
C VAL A 464 -23.18 -21.70 -2.01
N LYS A 465 -23.36 -21.62 -0.69
CA LYS A 465 -24.01 -20.46 -0.04
C LYS A 465 -23.02 -19.34 0.22
N GLY A 466 -23.51 -18.09 0.18
CA GLY A 466 -22.70 -16.89 0.43
C GLY A 466 -22.25 -16.67 1.88
N ASN A 467 -22.53 -17.62 2.77
CA ASN A 467 -22.28 -17.53 4.21
C ASN A 467 -20.82 -17.79 4.61
N GLY A 468 -19.98 -18.30 3.71
CA GLY A 468 -18.58 -18.65 3.98
C GLY A 468 -18.34 -20.11 4.40
N ASP A 469 -19.35 -20.97 4.37
CA ASP A 469 -19.17 -22.42 4.56
C ASP A 469 -18.59 -23.05 3.28
N PRO A 470 -17.58 -23.93 3.39
CA PRO A 470 -17.03 -24.64 2.24
C PRO A 470 -17.90 -25.85 1.84
N VAL A 471 -18.14 -26.01 0.54
CA VAL A 471 -18.80 -27.19 -0.04
C VAL A 471 -17.76 -28.03 -0.79
N VAL A 472 -17.61 -29.29 -0.39
CA VAL A 472 -16.65 -30.24 -1.00
C VAL A 472 -17.19 -30.78 -2.33
N ALA A 473 -16.33 -30.91 -3.34
CA ALA A 473 -16.69 -31.54 -4.61
C ALA A 473 -16.82 -33.07 -4.43
N GLN A 474 -17.91 -33.64 -4.93
CA GLN A 474 -18.22 -35.07 -4.78
C GLN A 474 -17.28 -35.98 -5.59
N ASP A 475 -16.69 -35.46 -6.67
CA ASP A 475 -15.75 -36.19 -7.51
C ASP A 475 -14.36 -36.27 -6.85
N MET A 476 -13.71 -37.43 -7.03
CA MET A 476 -12.29 -37.62 -6.71
C MET A 476 -11.45 -37.58 -7.99
N PHE A 477 -10.24 -37.04 -7.87
CA PHE A 477 -9.30 -36.81 -8.97
C PHE A 477 -7.90 -37.31 -8.62
N PRO A 478 -7.11 -37.82 -9.57
CA PRO A 478 -5.70 -38.12 -9.34
C PRO A 478 -4.91 -36.88 -8.90
N ILE A 479 -4.01 -37.05 -7.93
CA ILE A 479 -3.08 -36.00 -7.52
C ILE A 479 -2.23 -35.56 -8.73
N GLY A 480 -2.08 -34.25 -8.90
CA GLY A 480 -1.49 -33.63 -10.10
C GLY A 480 -2.50 -33.14 -11.14
N THR A 481 -3.79 -33.44 -11.00
CA THR A 481 -4.85 -32.90 -11.89
C THR A 481 -5.00 -31.38 -11.69
N GLU A 482 -4.94 -30.59 -12.76
CA GLU A 482 -5.36 -29.17 -12.72
C GLU A 482 -6.89 -29.06 -12.77
N CYS A 483 -7.45 -28.37 -11.78
CA CYS A 483 -8.85 -27.99 -11.69
C CYS A 483 -9.01 -26.48 -11.94
N THR A 484 -9.84 -26.13 -12.93
CA THR A 484 -10.36 -24.77 -13.13
C THR A 484 -11.78 -24.70 -12.54
N VAL A 485 -12.07 -23.69 -11.71
CA VAL A 485 -13.39 -23.47 -11.08
C VAL A 485 -13.87 -22.05 -11.39
N LYS A 486 -15.16 -21.91 -11.74
CA LYS A 486 -15.75 -20.66 -12.23
C LYS A 486 -17.19 -20.49 -11.74
N GLU A 487 -17.57 -19.27 -11.36
CA GLU A 487 -18.95 -18.94 -10.99
C GLU A 487 -19.84 -18.84 -12.25
N THR A 488 -20.91 -19.63 -12.29
CA THR A 488 -21.75 -19.89 -13.47
C THR A 488 -23.23 -19.69 -13.17
N GLY A 489 -23.60 -18.46 -12.83
CA GLY A 489 -25.00 -18.08 -12.62
C GLY A 489 -25.27 -16.59 -12.69
N ASN A 490 -26.56 -16.25 -12.71
CA ASN A 490 -26.98 -14.91 -12.33
C ASN A 490 -26.85 -14.79 -10.80
N ALA A 491 -25.94 -13.92 -10.37
CA ALA A 491 -25.66 -13.64 -8.96
C ALA A 491 -26.09 -12.21 -8.57
N ASP A 492 -26.66 -11.47 -9.52
CA ASP A 492 -26.96 -10.05 -9.46
C ASP A 492 -28.08 -9.79 -8.43
N ILE A 493 -28.16 -8.56 -7.90
CA ILE A 493 -29.15 -8.14 -6.88
C ILE A 493 -29.69 -6.77 -7.28
N GLU A 494 -31.00 -6.59 -7.25
CA GLU A 494 -31.64 -5.33 -7.62
C GLU A 494 -31.15 -4.18 -6.72
N GLY A 495 -30.76 -3.06 -7.34
CA GLY A 495 -30.18 -1.91 -6.64
C GLY A 495 -28.69 -2.04 -6.25
N TYR A 496 -27.97 -3.07 -6.71
CA TYR A 496 -26.53 -3.24 -6.47
C TYR A 496 -25.75 -3.56 -7.76
N THR A 497 -24.58 -2.96 -7.92
CA THR A 497 -23.58 -3.37 -8.92
C THR A 497 -22.74 -4.52 -8.37
N LEU A 498 -22.65 -5.61 -9.12
CA LEU A 498 -21.92 -6.82 -8.73
C LEU A 498 -20.57 -6.94 -9.44
N VAL A 499 -19.50 -7.03 -8.67
CA VAL A 499 -18.20 -7.54 -9.12
C VAL A 499 -18.13 -9.04 -8.80
N LYS A 500 -18.16 -9.87 -9.85
CA LYS A 500 -17.94 -11.33 -9.77
C LYS A 500 -16.43 -11.62 -9.71
N PRO A 501 -16.00 -12.66 -8.98
CA PRO A 501 -14.61 -13.08 -8.96
C PRO A 501 -14.23 -13.76 -10.29
N ASN A 502 -12.96 -13.63 -10.68
CA ASN A 502 -12.40 -14.37 -11.81
C ASN A 502 -12.40 -15.89 -11.53
N GLU A 503 -12.36 -16.69 -12.60
CA GLU A 503 -12.10 -18.12 -12.49
C GLU A 503 -10.74 -18.40 -11.84
N GLN A 504 -10.68 -19.47 -11.06
CA GLN A 504 -9.50 -19.86 -10.28
C GLN A 504 -8.99 -21.23 -10.75
N LYS A 505 -7.66 -21.41 -10.71
CA LYS A 505 -6.98 -22.65 -11.11
C LYS A 505 -6.09 -23.15 -9.97
N LEU A 506 -6.22 -24.42 -9.61
CA LEU A 506 -5.36 -25.11 -8.63
C LEU A 506 -5.11 -26.56 -9.05
N THR A 507 -3.98 -27.11 -8.63
CA THR A 507 -3.59 -28.51 -8.90
C THR A 507 -3.83 -29.37 -7.66
N ILE A 508 -4.52 -30.51 -7.80
CA ILE A 508 -4.85 -31.42 -6.68
C ILE A 508 -3.56 -31.93 -6.01
N GLY A 509 -3.38 -31.61 -4.73
CA GLY A 509 -2.18 -31.88 -3.93
C GLY A 509 -2.25 -33.16 -3.10
N LYS A 510 -1.12 -33.57 -2.51
CA LYS A 510 -0.99 -34.84 -1.77
C LYS A 510 -1.73 -34.91 -0.44
N GLU A 511 -1.93 -33.78 0.24
CA GLU A 511 -2.64 -33.72 1.52
C GLU A 511 -3.49 -32.44 1.65
N LYS A 512 -4.56 -32.56 2.44
CA LYS A 512 -5.59 -31.57 2.76
C LYS A 512 -6.45 -31.11 1.57
N THR A 513 -7.77 -31.15 1.74
CA THR A 513 -8.75 -30.64 0.77
C THR A 513 -8.44 -29.18 0.42
N LEU A 514 -8.20 -28.91 -0.86
CA LEU A 514 -7.86 -27.56 -1.33
C LEU A 514 -9.08 -26.66 -1.38
N GLU A 515 -9.00 -25.43 -0.85
CA GLU A 515 -10.13 -24.51 -0.75
C GLU A 515 -10.03 -23.36 -1.76
N PHE A 516 -10.87 -23.40 -2.80
CA PHE A 516 -11.10 -22.24 -3.66
C PHE A 516 -11.94 -21.21 -2.92
N ASN A 517 -11.42 -19.98 -2.78
CA ASN A 517 -12.07 -18.89 -2.06
C ASN A 517 -12.59 -17.84 -3.04
N PHE A 518 -13.91 -17.81 -3.24
CA PHE A 518 -14.59 -16.87 -4.13
C PHE A 518 -15.35 -15.81 -3.33
N VAL A 519 -15.23 -14.55 -3.71
CA VAL A 519 -15.88 -13.41 -3.05
C VAL A 519 -16.69 -12.64 -4.09
N ASN A 520 -18.00 -12.44 -3.85
CA ASN A 520 -18.76 -11.41 -4.58
C ASN A 520 -18.70 -10.09 -3.83
N HIS A 521 -18.50 -8.99 -4.54
CA HIS A 521 -18.64 -7.65 -4.00
C HIS A 521 -19.86 -6.95 -4.61
N TYR A 522 -20.76 -6.49 -3.76
CA TYR A 522 -21.97 -5.77 -4.15
C TYR A 522 -21.84 -4.32 -3.66
N GLU A 523 -21.64 -3.39 -4.59
CA GLU A 523 -21.71 -1.97 -4.26
C GLU A 523 -23.14 -1.48 -4.45
N LYS A 524 -23.71 -0.78 -3.46
CA LYS A 524 -25.08 -0.28 -3.57
C LYS A 524 -25.13 0.82 -4.63
N VAL A 525 -26.00 0.69 -5.62
CA VAL A 525 -26.20 1.73 -6.64
C VAL A 525 -26.70 2.98 -5.93
N LYS A 526 -25.82 3.98 -5.83
CA LYS A 526 -26.23 5.30 -5.35
C LYS A 526 -27.29 5.83 -6.33
N PRO A 527 -28.47 6.28 -5.87
CA PRO A 527 -29.42 6.93 -6.77
C PRO A 527 -28.70 8.12 -7.40
N ALA A 528 -28.83 8.27 -8.72
CA ALA A 528 -28.20 9.37 -9.41
C ALA A 528 -28.76 10.70 -8.88
N GLU A 529 -27.87 11.61 -8.53
CA GLU A 529 -28.20 12.89 -7.89
C GLU A 529 -28.01 14.05 -8.88
N GLY A 530 -28.83 15.08 -8.71
CA GLY A 530 -28.69 16.37 -9.38
C GLY A 530 -28.84 17.53 -8.41
N THR A 531 -28.77 18.74 -8.96
CA THR A 531 -29.03 19.99 -8.26
C THR A 531 -29.73 20.98 -9.20
N PHE A 532 -30.05 22.16 -8.70
CA PHE A 532 -30.69 23.24 -9.45
C PHE A 532 -29.91 24.55 -9.32
N GLN A 533 -30.28 25.52 -10.15
CA GLN A 533 -29.75 26.88 -10.13
C GLN A 533 -30.87 27.90 -9.90
N VAL A 534 -30.55 28.98 -9.21
CA VAL A 534 -31.44 30.15 -9.09
C VAL A 534 -30.80 31.32 -9.83
N LYS A 535 -31.53 31.87 -10.80
CA LYS A 535 -31.19 33.07 -11.56
C LYS A 535 -32.08 34.21 -11.08
N LYS A 536 -31.48 35.30 -10.59
CA LYS A 536 -32.22 36.50 -10.15
C LYS A 536 -31.96 37.68 -11.09
N THR A 537 -33.03 38.25 -11.62
CA THR A 537 -33.01 39.52 -12.35
C THR A 537 -33.76 40.61 -11.58
N VAL A 538 -33.52 41.86 -11.95
CA VAL A 538 -34.16 43.04 -11.39
C VAL A 538 -34.60 43.97 -12.52
N THR A 539 -35.86 44.36 -12.55
CA THR A 539 -36.43 45.31 -13.51
C THR A 539 -36.87 46.61 -12.83
N GLY A 540 -36.77 47.73 -13.56
CA GLY A 540 -37.27 49.05 -13.12
C GLY A 540 -36.37 49.84 -12.18
N LEU A 541 -35.18 49.33 -11.82
CA LEU A 541 -34.07 50.12 -11.30
C LEU A 541 -33.15 50.57 -12.45
N ALA A 542 -32.45 51.69 -12.28
CA ALA A 542 -31.41 52.14 -13.19
C ALA A 542 -30.01 51.74 -12.67
N GLY A 543 -29.03 51.62 -13.57
CA GLY A 543 -27.62 51.46 -13.21
C GLY A 543 -27.23 50.10 -12.62
N GLU A 544 -26.19 50.11 -11.79
CA GLU A 544 -25.61 48.91 -11.18
C GLU A 544 -26.34 48.46 -9.90
N ASP A 545 -27.11 49.34 -9.27
CA ASP A 545 -27.81 49.15 -7.98
C ASP A 545 -28.63 47.86 -7.94
N GLY A 546 -29.32 47.52 -9.03
CA GLY A 546 -30.08 46.27 -9.16
C GLY A 546 -29.23 45.03 -9.40
N LYS A 547 -28.07 45.18 -10.04
CA LYS A 547 -27.16 44.06 -10.39
C LYS A 547 -26.28 43.66 -9.21
N GLY A 548 -25.78 44.64 -8.45
CA GLY A 548 -24.93 44.41 -7.29
C GLY A 548 -25.68 43.89 -6.07
N LYS A 549 -26.98 44.19 -5.95
CA LYS A 549 -27.80 43.77 -4.80
C LYS A 549 -27.93 42.24 -4.73
N GLU A 550 -27.71 41.73 -3.52
CA GLU A 550 -27.89 40.33 -3.17
C GLU A 550 -29.30 40.06 -2.62
N PHE A 551 -29.91 38.98 -3.08
CA PHE A 551 -31.24 38.52 -2.73
C PHE A 551 -31.14 37.13 -2.09
N LYS A 552 -31.85 36.92 -0.98
CA LYS A 552 -31.87 35.61 -0.31
C LYS A 552 -33.01 34.75 -0.85
N PHE A 553 -32.77 33.46 -0.94
CA PHE A 553 -33.77 32.47 -1.30
C PHE A 553 -33.70 31.30 -0.34
N SER A 554 -34.85 30.79 0.09
CA SER A 554 -34.93 29.50 0.76
C SER A 554 -35.46 28.44 -0.20
N TYR A 555 -35.02 27.20 -0.02
CA TYR A 555 -35.56 26.05 -0.72
C TYR A 555 -35.98 24.94 0.24
N THR A 556 -36.91 24.10 -0.21
CA THR A 556 -37.29 22.84 0.44
C THR A 556 -37.40 21.77 -0.65
N CYS A 557 -36.61 20.72 -0.54
CA CYS A 557 -36.44 19.64 -1.52
C CYS A 557 -36.67 18.29 -0.83
N GLY A 558 -37.87 17.74 -0.94
CA GLY A 558 -38.34 16.73 0.01
C GLY A 558 -38.20 17.25 1.45
N ASP A 559 -37.55 16.49 2.32
CA ASP A 559 -37.30 16.87 3.72
C ASP A 559 -36.14 17.88 3.91
N LYS A 560 -35.23 17.99 2.93
CA LYS A 560 -34.07 18.90 3.02
C LYS A 560 -34.52 20.36 2.87
N LYS A 561 -33.88 21.26 3.63
CA LYS A 561 -34.07 22.71 3.55
C LYS A 561 -32.71 23.41 3.58
N GLY A 562 -32.60 24.51 2.85
CA GLY A 562 -31.40 25.34 2.85
C GLY A 562 -31.68 26.71 2.24
N ASP A 563 -30.67 27.57 2.27
CA ASP A 563 -30.72 28.93 1.76
C ASP A 563 -29.66 29.17 0.65
N LEU A 564 -29.93 30.14 -0.20
CA LEU A 564 -29.04 30.69 -1.24
C LEU A 564 -28.95 32.20 -1.07
N THR A 565 -27.87 32.79 -1.57
CA THR A 565 -27.76 34.24 -1.81
C THR A 565 -27.36 34.44 -3.27
N VAL A 566 -28.14 35.24 -4.00
CA VAL A 566 -28.08 35.36 -5.47
C VAL A 566 -28.10 36.84 -5.86
N LYS A 567 -27.25 37.26 -6.80
CA LYS A 567 -27.19 38.65 -7.25
C LYS A 567 -28.25 38.94 -8.31
N GLY A 568 -28.77 40.17 -8.32
CA GLY A 568 -29.77 40.63 -9.29
C GLY A 568 -29.24 40.86 -10.72
N ASN A 569 -28.00 40.46 -11.00
CA ASN A 569 -27.33 40.67 -12.28
C ASN A 569 -27.79 39.71 -13.40
N GLY A 570 -28.54 38.66 -13.06
CA GLY A 570 -28.99 37.64 -14.00
C GLY A 570 -28.05 36.44 -14.13
N ASP A 571 -27.01 36.31 -13.33
CA ASP A 571 -26.19 35.10 -13.30
C ASP A 571 -26.88 33.99 -12.47
N PRO A 572 -26.82 32.73 -12.89
CA PRO A 572 -27.35 31.61 -12.10
C PRO A 572 -26.39 31.18 -11.00
N VAL A 573 -26.90 30.99 -9.78
CA VAL A 573 -26.15 30.41 -8.64
C VAL A 573 -26.66 29.00 -8.36
N VAL A 574 -25.73 28.04 -8.25
CA VAL A 574 -26.03 26.61 -8.00
C VAL A 574 -26.37 26.37 -6.52
N ALA A 575 -27.36 25.52 -6.24
CA ALA A 575 -27.60 25.04 -4.88
C ALA A 575 -26.49 24.07 -4.44
N GLN A 576 -25.99 24.29 -3.21
CA GLN A 576 -24.85 23.53 -2.65
C GLN A 576 -25.20 22.06 -2.34
N ASP A 577 -26.47 21.80 -2.03
CA ASP A 577 -26.97 20.44 -1.82
C ASP A 577 -27.13 19.67 -3.14
N MET A 578 -26.87 18.38 -3.06
CA MET A 578 -27.27 17.39 -4.07
C MET A 578 -28.51 16.62 -3.59
N PHE A 579 -29.38 16.26 -4.52
CA PHE A 579 -30.66 15.60 -4.29
C PHE A 579 -30.87 14.44 -5.28
N PRO A 580 -31.57 13.35 -4.91
CA PRO A 580 -31.97 12.33 -5.87
C PRO A 580 -32.79 12.90 -7.03
N ILE A 581 -32.54 12.41 -8.25
CA ILE A 581 -33.39 12.73 -9.42
C ILE A 581 -34.85 12.37 -9.12
N GLY A 582 -35.77 13.22 -9.56
CA GLY A 582 -37.20 13.12 -9.25
C GLY A 582 -37.63 13.82 -7.95
N THR A 583 -36.70 14.34 -7.14
CA THR A 583 -37.04 15.16 -5.96
C THR A 583 -37.76 16.44 -6.40
N GLU A 584 -38.95 16.71 -5.87
CA GLU A 584 -39.58 18.03 -5.99
C GLU A 584 -38.92 19.03 -5.03
N CYS A 585 -38.58 20.21 -5.55
CA CYS A 585 -38.14 21.36 -4.77
C CYS A 585 -39.11 22.54 -4.92
N THR A 586 -39.41 23.22 -3.82
CA THR A 586 -40.05 24.55 -3.81
C THR A 586 -38.99 25.60 -3.43
N VAL A 587 -38.89 26.68 -4.20
CA VAL A 587 -37.89 27.74 -4.05
C VAL A 587 -38.59 29.09 -3.92
N LYS A 588 -38.18 29.91 -2.94
CA LYS A 588 -38.87 31.15 -2.54
C LYS A 588 -37.89 32.26 -2.21
N GLU A 589 -38.16 33.49 -2.65
CA GLU A 589 -37.38 34.66 -2.23
C GLU A 589 -37.69 35.05 -0.78
N THR A 590 -36.64 35.22 0.03
CA THR A 590 -36.71 35.49 1.47
C THR A 590 -36.00 36.79 1.85
N GLY A 591 -36.26 37.26 3.08
CA GLY A 591 -35.70 38.51 3.59
C GLY A 591 -36.32 39.78 3.01
N ASN A 592 -35.81 40.94 3.44
CA ASN A 592 -36.25 42.23 2.93
C ASN A 592 -35.49 42.57 1.64
N ALA A 593 -36.24 42.80 0.56
CA ALA A 593 -35.72 43.21 -0.74
C ALA A 593 -36.11 44.64 -1.12
N ASP A 594 -36.85 45.36 -0.28
CA ASP A 594 -37.34 46.71 -0.53
C ASP A 594 -36.19 47.71 -0.78
N ILE A 595 -36.53 48.83 -1.42
CA ILE A 595 -35.64 49.95 -1.71
C ILE A 595 -36.40 51.25 -1.44
N GLU A 596 -35.77 52.18 -0.73
CA GLU A 596 -36.34 53.49 -0.42
C GLU A 596 -36.68 54.25 -1.71
N GLY A 597 -37.83 54.92 -1.76
CA GLY A 597 -38.30 55.60 -2.97
C GLY A 597 -38.83 54.69 -4.09
N TYR A 598 -38.92 53.36 -3.89
CA TYR A 598 -39.55 52.43 -4.84
C TYR A 598 -40.68 51.62 -4.21
N THR A 599 -41.62 51.15 -5.03
CA THR A 599 -42.49 50.00 -4.73
C THR A 599 -41.85 48.74 -5.32
N LEU A 600 -42.04 47.59 -4.67
CA LEU A 600 -41.51 46.30 -5.09
C LEU A 600 -42.66 45.32 -5.34
N VAL A 601 -42.66 44.67 -6.50
CA VAL A 601 -43.40 43.43 -6.74
C VAL A 601 -42.39 42.28 -6.73
N LYS A 602 -42.48 41.43 -5.70
CA LYS A 602 -41.73 40.18 -5.60
C LYS A 602 -42.36 39.09 -6.50
N PRO A 603 -41.57 38.13 -6.99
CA PRO A 603 -42.08 36.96 -7.67
C PRO A 603 -42.69 35.98 -6.65
N ASN A 604 -43.63 35.17 -7.11
CA ASN A 604 -44.15 34.04 -6.34
C ASN A 604 -43.06 32.96 -6.15
N GLU A 605 -43.23 32.10 -5.15
CA GLU A 605 -42.45 30.86 -5.04
C GLU A 605 -42.69 29.96 -6.26
N GLN A 606 -41.64 29.23 -6.67
CA GLN A 606 -41.66 28.36 -7.85
C GLN A 606 -41.31 26.93 -7.45
N LYS A 607 -41.88 25.97 -8.19
CA LYS A 607 -41.59 24.54 -8.02
C LYS A 607 -40.80 24.01 -9.22
N LEU A 608 -39.92 23.04 -8.94
CA LEU A 608 -39.13 22.31 -9.93
C LEU A 608 -39.01 20.84 -9.51
N THR A 609 -38.62 19.99 -10.45
CA THR A 609 -38.24 18.59 -10.17
C THR A 609 -36.79 18.40 -10.61
N ILE A 610 -35.97 17.75 -9.78
CA ILE A 610 -34.54 17.53 -10.07
C ILE A 610 -34.40 16.58 -11.25
N GLY A 611 -33.91 17.10 -12.38
CA GLY A 611 -33.79 16.38 -13.65
C GLY A 611 -32.55 15.49 -13.72
N LYS A 612 -32.63 14.47 -14.58
CA LYS A 612 -31.46 13.70 -14.99
C LYS A 612 -30.66 14.48 -16.04
N ASP A 613 -29.34 14.45 -15.94
CA ASP A 613 -28.35 15.00 -16.89
C ASP A 613 -28.47 16.52 -17.21
N THR A 614 -29.39 17.25 -16.57
CA THR A 614 -29.66 18.68 -16.81
C THR A 614 -29.93 19.44 -15.50
N THR A 615 -29.11 20.44 -15.21
CA THR A 615 -29.31 21.35 -14.06
C THR A 615 -30.44 22.33 -14.36
N VAL A 616 -31.56 22.21 -13.64
CA VAL A 616 -32.73 23.10 -13.83
C VAL A 616 -32.41 24.51 -13.35
N VAL A 617 -32.64 25.53 -14.19
CA VAL A 617 -32.47 26.94 -13.82
C VAL A 617 -33.82 27.60 -13.55
N VAL A 618 -34.04 28.03 -12.32
CA VAL A 618 -35.26 28.72 -11.87
C VAL A 618 -35.04 30.23 -11.99
N ALA A 619 -35.90 30.92 -12.72
CA ALA A 619 -35.76 32.35 -13.00
C ALA A 619 -36.76 33.19 -12.18
N PHE A 620 -36.23 34.11 -11.38
CA PHE A 620 -37.00 35.03 -10.55
C PHE A 620 -36.68 36.48 -10.94
N ASP A 621 -37.69 37.34 -11.10
CA ASP A 621 -37.49 38.78 -11.35
C ASP A 621 -38.09 39.61 -10.21
N ASN A 622 -37.38 40.64 -9.74
CA ASN A 622 -37.96 41.67 -8.87
C ASN A 622 -38.25 42.92 -9.69
N LYS A 623 -39.53 43.29 -9.77
CA LYS A 623 -39.95 44.51 -10.45
C LYS A 623 -40.08 45.64 -9.45
N TYR A 624 -39.21 46.64 -9.57
CA TYR A 624 -39.32 47.89 -8.85
C TYR A 624 -40.04 48.93 -9.71
N THR A 625 -40.78 49.84 -9.08
CA THR A 625 -41.34 51.02 -9.75
C THR A 625 -41.09 52.24 -8.88
N PRO A 626 -40.50 53.34 -9.40
CA PRO A 626 -40.29 54.55 -8.62
C PRO A 626 -41.59 55.05 -8.00
N LYS A 627 -41.54 55.45 -6.72
CA LYS A 627 -42.60 56.22 -6.08
C LYS A 627 -42.53 57.66 -6.56
N GLU A 628 -43.69 58.31 -6.63
CA GLU A 628 -43.81 59.73 -6.93
C GLU A 628 -44.55 60.46 -5.80
N ALA A 629 -43.97 61.57 -5.34
CA ALA A 629 -44.55 62.46 -4.35
C ALA A 629 -45.31 63.55 -5.11
N LYS A 630 -46.51 63.90 -4.63
CA LYS A 630 -47.23 65.06 -5.15
C LYS A 630 -46.59 66.33 -4.58
N VAL A 631 -46.02 67.16 -5.44
CA VAL A 631 -45.44 68.45 -5.07
C VAL A 631 -46.33 69.56 -5.63
N THR A 632 -46.69 70.52 -4.78
CA THR A 632 -47.55 71.64 -5.14
C THR A 632 -46.68 72.86 -5.42
N PHE A 633 -46.77 73.43 -6.62
CA PHE A 633 -46.04 74.63 -7.04
C PHE A 633 -46.98 75.82 -7.12
N SER A 634 -46.52 76.97 -6.64
CA SER A 634 -47.34 78.17 -6.47
C SER A 634 -46.52 79.41 -6.76
N LYS A 635 -47.16 80.39 -7.39
CA LYS A 635 -46.51 81.60 -7.86
C LYS A 635 -47.34 82.77 -7.38
N VAL A 636 -46.81 83.58 -6.48
CA VAL A 636 -47.60 84.60 -5.76
C VAL A 636 -46.98 85.98 -5.85
N VAL A 637 -47.79 87.02 -5.61
CA VAL A 637 -47.28 88.37 -5.37
C VAL A 637 -46.66 88.45 -3.97
N ALA A 638 -45.42 88.91 -3.89
CA ALA A 638 -44.66 88.98 -2.64
C ALA A 638 -45.38 89.80 -1.56
N GLY A 639 -45.46 89.24 -0.34
CA GLY A 639 -46.17 89.85 0.79
C GLY A 639 -47.70 89.93 0.66
N GLN A 640 -48.29 89.44 -0.44
CA GLN A 640 -49.75 89.34 -0.62
C GLN A 640 -50.27 87.89 -0.64
N GLY A 641 -49.44 86.92 -1.04
CA GLY A 641 -49.80 85.49 -1.06
C GLY A 641 -50.88 85.10 -2.09
N LYS A 642 -51.35 86.05 -2.90
CA LYS A 642 -52.30 85.82 -4.00
C LYS A 642 -51.57 85.18 -5.19
N GLU A 643 -52.10 84.07 -5.69
CA GLU A 643 -51.57 83.40 -6.90
C GLU A 643 -51.60 84.35 -8.13
N LEU A 644 -50.56 84.25 -8.95
CA LEU A 644 -50.18 85.20 -10.00
C LEU A 644 -50.05 84.47 -11.34
N ALA A 645 -50.67 85.03 -12.39
CA ALA A 645 -50.71 84.44 -13.73
C ALA A 645 -49.66 85.07 -14.67
N GLY A 646 -49.21 84.32 -15.67
CA GLY A 646 -48.33 84.80 -16.74
C GLY A 646 -46.82 84.63 -16.52
N ALA A 647 -46.38 83.98 -15.43
CA ALA A 647 -44.99 83.60 -15.24
C ALA A 647 -44.66 82.37 -16.10
N SER A 648 -43.49 82.33 -16.73
CA SER A 648 -42.98 81.13 -17.41
C SER A 648 -42.09 80.35 -16.44
N LEU A 649 -42.53 79.16 -16.04
CA LEU A 649 -41.98 78.39 -14.93
C LEU A 649 -41.53 77.00 -15.38
N LYS A 650 -40.43 76.51 -14.81
CA LYS A 650 -39.96 75.15 -14.98
C LYS A 650 -39.43 74.54 -13.69
N VAL A 651 -39.37 73.22 -13.66
CA VAL A 651 -38.67 72.43 -12.64
C VAL A 651 -37.58 71.63 -13.35
N VAL A 652 -36.34 71.76 -12.88
CA VAL A 652 -35.15 71.07 -13.43
C VAL A 652 -34.52 70.11 -12.41
N GLU A 653 -33.83 69.08 -12.89
CA GLU A 653 -33.07 68.11 -12.07
C GLU A 653 -31.75 68.73 -11.57
N GLY A 654 -31.46 68.59 -10.26
CA GLY A 654 -30.25 69.08 -9.61
C GLY A 654 -30.48 70.30 -8.71
N GLU A 655 -29.39 70.96 -8.27
CA GLU A 655 -29.43 72.21 -7.49
C GLU A 655 -29.29 73.49 -8.36
N LYS A 656 -29.15 73.33 -9.68
CA LYS A 656 -28.83 74.42 -10.60
C LYS A 656 -29.96 74.66 -11.60
N ALA A 657 -30.13 75.92 -12.00
CA ALA A 657 -31.12 76.33 -12.99
C ALA A 657 -30.83 75.87 -14.45
N ASP A 658 -29.62 75.37 -14.73
CA ASP A 658 -29.20 74.78 -16.02
C ASP A 658 -29.43 73.25 -16.11
N GLY A 659 -30.08 72.67 -15.09
CA GLY A 659 -30.42 71.25 -15.04
C GLY A 659 -31.43 70.81 -16.11
N LYS A 660 -31.61 69.48 -16.25
CA LYS A 660 -32.56 68.88 -17.19
C LYS A 660 -34.01 69.18 -16.78
N VAL A 661 -34.78 69.75 -17.70
CA VAL A 661 -36.21 70.07 -17.50
C VAL A 661 -37.02 68.79 -17.26
N VAL A 662 -37.86 68.82 -16.21
CA VAL A 662 -38.82 67.76 -15.85
C VAL A 662 -40.24 68.21 -16.17
N TYR A 663 -40.56 69.47 -15.83
CA TYR A 663 -41.85 70.11 -16.09
C TYR A 663 -41.62 71.57 -16.47
N GLU A 664 -42.47 72.08 -17.37
CA GLU A 664 -42.51 73.48 -17.80
C GLU A 664 -43.97 73.88 -17.99
N TRP A 665 -44.36 75.06 -17.49
CA TRP A 665 -45.73 75.57 -17.58
C TRP A 665 -45.77 77.10 -17.44
N MET A 666 -46.83 77.71 -17.95
CA MET A 666 -47.16 79.10 -17.62
C MET A 666 -48.06 79.14 -16.39
N SER A 667 -47.86 80.09 -15.47
CA SER A 667 -48.72 80.21 -14.29
C SER A 667 -50.12 80.70 -14.67
N GLU A 668 -51.15 80.02 -14.13
CA GLU A 668 -52.56 80.21 -14.50
C GLU A 668 -53.34 81.07 -13.46
N GLY A 669 -52.66 81.59 -12.44
CA GLY A 669 -53.33 82.18 -11.26
C GLY A 669 -53.90 81.13 -10.29
N GLN A 670 -53.43 79.89 -10.41
CA GLN A 670 -53.72 78.76 -9.52
C GLN A 670 -52.45 77.90 -9.33
N ALA A 671 -52.35 77.23 -8.19
CA ALA A 671 -51.24 76.31 -7.90
C ALA A 671 -51.28 75.06 -8.81
N LYS A 672 -50.12 74.60 -9.27
CA LYS A 672 -49.95 73.41 -10.10
C LYS A 672 -49.49 72.23 -9.23
N VAL A 673 -49.89 71.00 -9.55
CA VAL A 673 -49.43 69.81 -8.82
C VAL A 673 -48.79 68.83 -9.80
N PHE A 674 -47.58 68.36 -9.49
CA PHE A 674 -46.86 67.37 -10.28
C PHE A 674 -46.40 66.18 -9.42
N GLY A 675 -46.19 65.03 -10.05
CA GLY A 675 -45.54 63.87 -9.44
C GLY A 675 -44.03 63.96 -9.62
N LEU A 676 -43.27 63.89 -8.53
CA LEU A 676 -41.80 63.90 -8.59
C LEU A 676 -41.20 62.71 -7.85
N LYS A 677 -40.14 62.13 -8.42
CA LYS A 677 -39.38 61.02 -7.86
C LYS A 677 -38.40 61.52 -6.81
N SER A 678 -37.78 60.62 -6.06
CA SER A 678 -36.73 60.97 -5.08
C SER A 678 -35.58 61.68 -5.80
N GLY A 679 -35.16 62.84 -5.31
CA GLY A 679 -34.19 63.68 -6.01
C GLY A 679 -34.09 65.10 -5.45
N VAL A 680 -33.13 65.86 -5.94
CA VAL A 680 -33.03 67.31 -5.73
C VAL A 680 -33.37 67.99 -7.05
N TYR A 681 -34.13 69.08 -6.98
CA TYR A 681 -34.67 69.81 -8.11
C TYR A 681 -34.59 71.32 -7.84
N THR A 682 -34.63 72.12 -8.90
CA THR A 682 -34.75 73.58 -8.81
C THR A 682 -35.99 74.04 -9.58
N MET A 683 -36.87 74.80 -8.92
CA MET A 683 -37.92 75.58 -9.57
C MET A 683 -37.30 76.87 -10.09
N VAL A 684 -37.42 77.12 -11.39
CA VAL A 684 -36.85 78.28 -12.08
C VAL A 684 -37.97 79.04 -12.75
N GLU A 685 -38.01 80.35 -12.56
CA GLU A 685 -38.72 81.23 -13.47
C GLU A 685 -37.80 81.57 -14.65
N ASP A 686 -38.27 81.40 -15.87
CA ASP A 686 -37.55 81.86 -17.07
C ASP A 686 -37.97 83.28 -17.44
N GLN A 687 -39.26 83.60 -17.38
CA GLN A 687 -39.81 84.94 -17.64
C GLN A 687 -40.81 85.33 -16.55
N ALA A 688 -40.63 86.52 -15.97
CA ALA A 688 -41.54 87.11 -15.00
C ALA A 688 -42.86 87.59 -15.65
N PRO A 689 -43.97 87.67 -14.90
CA PRO A 689 -45.18 88.34 -15.35
C PRO A 689 -44.94 89.83 -15.64
N LEU A 690 -45.76 90.42 -16.52
CA LEU A 690 -45.65 91.83 -16.88
C LEU A 690 -45.82 92.76 -15.66
N GLY A 691 -44.80 93.55 -15.37
CA GLY A 691 -44.76 94.48 -14.24
C GLY A 691 -44.17 93.92 -12.94
N TYR A 692 -43.50 92.77 -13.02
CA TYR A 692 -42.82 92.11 -11.91
C TYR A 692 -41.34 91.86 -12.21
N GLU A 693 -40.51 91.96 -11.18
CA GLU A 693 -39.11 91.54 -11.22
C GLU A 693 -39.03 90.01 -11.15
N LYS A 694 -38.05 89.44 -11.86
CA LYS A 694 -37.85 88.00 -11.95
C LYS A 694 -37.39 87.40 -10.61
N ALA A 695 -38.09 86.37 -10.14
CA ALA A 695 -37.78 85.67 -8.91
C ALA A 695 -36.47 84.86 -8.98
N GLU A 696 -35.78 84.71 -7.84
CA GLU A 696 -34.65 83.79 -7.70
C GLU A 696 -35.12 82.32 -7.75
N ALA A 697 -34.25 81.43 -8.24
CA ALA A 697 -34.56 80.02 -8.42
C ALA A 697 -34.57 79.25 -7.08
N ILE A 698 -35.61 78.45 -6.84
CA ILE A 698 -35.86 77.78 -5.57
C ILE A 698 -35.48 76.31 -5.66
N THR A 699 -34.38 75.94 -5.01
CA THR A 699 -33.95 74.53 -4.90
C THR A 699 -34.74 73.81 -3.80
N PHE A 700 -35.20 72.59 -4.09
CA PHE A 700 -35.97 71.75 -3.18
C PHE A 700 -35.62 70.27 -3.38
N ARG A 701 -35.87 69.45 -2.36
CA ARG A 701 -35.62 68.01 -2.35
C ARG A 701 -36.92 67.25 -2.17
N VAL A 702 -37.06 66.16 -2.92
CA VAL A 702 -38.08 65.13 -2.73
C VAL A 702 -37.39 63.89 -2.18
N SER A 703 -37.98 63.27 -1.17
CA SER A 703 -37.54 62.01 -0.56
C SER A 703 -38.75 61.17 -0.16
N PHE A 704 -38.55 59.92 0.27
CA PHE A 704 -39.64 59.05 0.74
C PHE A 704 -39.27 58.42 2.08
N ASP A 705 -40.05 58.74 3.11
CA ASP A 705 -39.96 58.05 4.40
C ASP A 705 -41.13 57.06 4.57
N LYS A 706 -41.22 56.46 5.76
CA LYS A 706 -42.27 55.50 6.14
C LYS A 706 -43.70 56.05 6.08
N ASN A 707 -43.88 57.37 6.07
CA ASN A 707 -45.17 58.06 6.02
C ASN A 707 -45.57 58.48 4.59
N GLY A 708 -44.63 58.49 3.64
CA GLY A 708 -44.88 58.82 2.24
C GLY A 708 -43.82 59.71 1.60
N GLY A 709 -44.23 60.49 0.59
CA GLY A 709 -43.37 61.46 -0.07
C GLY A 709 -43.19 62.72 0.78
N LYS A 710 -41.94 63.10 1.02
CA LYS A 710 -41.53 64.28 1.80
C LYS A 710 -40.86 65.31 0.89
N VAL A 711 -41.29 66.56 1.00
CA VAL A 711 -40.72 67.70 0.25
C VAL A 711 -40.01 68.64 1.23
N GLU A 712 -38.83 69.13 0.86
CA GLU A 712 -38.04 70.06 1.67
C GLU A 712 -37.47 71.17 0.78
N VAL A 713 -37.64 72.44 1.16
CA VAL A 713 -37.10 73.60 0.42
C VAL A 713 -35.73 73.98 1.00
N LYS A 714 -34.78 74.36 0.14
CA LYS A 714 -33.45 74.80 0.54
C LYS A 714 -33.49 76.25 1.08
N GLN A 715 -33.01 76.44 2.30
CA GLN A 715 -32.92 77.71 3.01
C GLN A 715 -31.46 77.89 3.48
N GLY A 716 -30.68 78.65 2.71
CA GLY A 716 -29.22 78.63 2.83
C GLY A 716 -28.67 77.22 2.55
N ASP A 717 -27.77 76.74 3.40
CA ASP A 717 -27.15 75.41 3.26
C ASP A 717 -28.04 74.24 3.73
N LYS A 718 -29.28 74.50 4.20
CA LYS A 718 -30.14 73.48 4.84
C LYS A 718 -31.41 73.24 4.05
N PHE A 719 -31.85 71.99 3.98
CA PHE A 719 -33.20 71.64 3.54
C PHE A 719 -34.15 71.67 4.74
N VAL A 720 -35.32 72.29 4.58
CA VAL A 720 -36.35 72.45 5.61
C VAL A 720 -37.68 71.95 5.07
N ALA A 721 -38.40 71.15 5.86
CA ALA A 721 -39.66 70.52 5.44
C ALA A 721 -40.69 71.54 4.93
N ALA A 722 -41.17 71.34 3.71
CA ALA A 722 -42.17 72.19 3.07
C ALA A 722 -43.56 71.89 3.64
N LYS A 723 -44.24 72.91 4.18
CA LYS A 723 -45.62 72.77 4.65
C LYS A 723 -46.52 72.33 3.48
N ASP A 724 -47.40 71.37 3.73
CA ASP A 724 -48.38 70.86 2.76
C ASP A 724 -47.77 70.41 1.41
N ALA A 725 -46.49 70.00 1.42
CA ALA A 725 -45.69 69.70 0.22
C ALA A 725 -45.67 70.84 -0.84
N LYS A 726 -45.81 72.09 -0.38
CA LYS A 726 -45.94 73.29 -1.22
C LYS A 726 -44.60 74.03 -1.37
N VAL A 727 -44.15 74.20 -2.62
CA VAL A 727 -43.09 75.13 -3.03
C VAL A 727 -43.78 76.41 -3.49
N VAL A 728 -43.37 77.56 -2.92
CA VAL A 728 -43.93 78.88 -3.19
C VAL A 728 -42.83 79.78 -3.72
N MET A 729 -43.06 80.41 -4.87
CA MET A 729 -42.18 81.40 -5.48
C MET A 729 -42.89 82.75 -5.51
N GLU A 730 -42.24 83.80 -5.04
CA GLU A 730 -42.84 85.14 -4.88
C GLU A 730 -42.20 86.16 -5.84
N ASP A 731 -43.01 87.02 -6.47
CA ASP A 731 -42.52 88.15 -7.27
C ASP A 731 -42.66 89.49 -6.55
N GLU A 732 -41.63 90.32 -6.67
CA GLU A 732 -41.73 91.74 -6.38
C GLU A 732 -42.28 92.53 -7.59
N LEU A 733 -43.18 93.47 -7.33
CA LEU A 733 -43.61 94.46 -8.32
C LEU A 733 -42.42 95.34 -8.80
N SER A 734 -42.24 95.43 -10.12
CA SER A 734 -41.21 96.23 -10.79
C SER A 734 -41.30 97.72 -10.49
N LYS A 735 -40.19 98.42 -10.72
CA LYS A 735 -40.09 99.89 -10.58
C LYS A 735 -39.75 100.56 -11.91
N ALA A 736 -40.70 101.30 -12.47
CA ALA A 736 -40.47 102.14 -13.63
C ALA A 736 -39.63 103.37 -13.24
N LYS A 737 -38.63 103.71 -14.06
CA LYS A 737 -37.88 104.96 -13.91
C LYS A 737 -38.77 106.11 -14.39
N VAL A 738 -39.06 107.06 -13.51
CA VAL A 738 -39.82 108.28 -13.82
C VAL A 738 -38.91 109.47 -13.63
N THR A 739 -38.83 110.33 -14.63
CA THR A 739 -37.98 111.53 -14.63
C THR A 739 -38.83 112.74 -14.25
N PHE A 740 -38.52 113.39 -13.14
CA PHE A 740 -39.19 114.59 -12.65
C PHE A 740 -38.35 115.82 -12.95
N SER A 741 -39.00 116.86 -13.44
CA SER A 741 -38.34 118.07 -13.93
C SER A 741 -39.15 119.29 -13.57
N LYS A 742 -38.42 120.37 -13.25
CA LYS A 742 -39.01 121.62 -12.79
C LYS A 742 -38.43 122.72 -13.65
N VAL A 743 -39.24 123.39 -14.45
CA VAL A 743 -38.76 124.33 -15.47
C VAL A 743 -39.45 125.68 -15.38
N VAL A 744 -38.81 126.71 -15.94
CA VAL A 744 -39.46 127.99 -16.19
C VAL A 744 -40.43 127.85 -17.36
N ALA A 745 -41.69 128.22 -17.15
CA ALA A 745 -42.77 128.12 -18.13
C ALA A 745 -42.43 128.86 -19.43
N GLY A 746 -42.65 128.19 -20.57
CA GLY A 746 -42.32 128.72 -21.89
C GLY A 746 -40.82 128.86 -22.21
N GLN A 747 -39.90 128.59 -21.26
CA GLN A 747 -38.45 128.59 -21.49
C GLN A 747 -37.83 127.18 -21.43
N GLY A 748 -38.43 126.23 -20.70
CA GLY A 748 -37.96 124.85 -20.62
C GLY A 748 -36.62 124.63 -19.89
N LYS A 749 -36.01 125.68 -19.34
CA LYS A 749 -34.79 125.62 -18.53
C LYS A 749 -35.12 125.07 -17.15
N GLU A 750 -34.37 124.05 -16.69
CA GLU A 750 -34.51 123.48 -15.34
C GLU A 750 -34.24 124.55 -14.25
N LEU A 751 -35.00 124.48 -13.16
CA LEU A 751 -35.16 125.51 -12.13
C LEU A 751 -34.86 124.92 -10.74
N ALA A 752 -34.12 125.69 -9.93
CA ALA A 752 -33.69 125.28 -8.59
C ALA A 752 -34.50 125.98 -7.48
N GLY A 753 -34.62 125.32 -6.32
CA GLY A 753 -35.21 125.89 -5.11
C GLY A 753 -36.71 125.63 -4.90
N ALA A 754 -37.37 124.82 -5.75
CA ALA A 754 -38.73 124.35 -5.49
C ALA A 754 -38.71 123.22 -4.45
N SER A 755 -39.65 123.19 -3.50
CA SER A 755 -39.88 122.02 -2.64
C SER A 755 -40.94 121.11 -3.26
N LEU A 756 -40.56 119.88 -3.59
CA LEU A 756 -41.31 118.96 -4.41
C LEU A 756 -41.51 117.61 -3.73
N LYS A 757 -42.70 117.03 -3.90
CA LYS A 757 -43.01 115.67 -3.46
C LYS A 757 -43.80 114.90 -4.50
N VAL A 758 -43.75 113.57 -4.40
CA VAL A 758 -44.64 112.64 -5.12
C VAL A 758 -45.43 111.86 -4.07
N VAL A 759 -46.75 111.89 -4.21
CA VAL A 759 -47.69 111.20 -3.32
C VAL A 759 -48.46 110.08 -4.04
N GLU A 760 -48.91 109.07 -3.31
CA GLU A 760 -49.77 107.97 -3.80
C GLU A 760 -51.22 108.44 -4.01
N GLY A 761 -51.81 108.11 -5.17
CA GLY A 761 -53.18 108.48 -5.55
C GLY A 761 -53.27 109.75 -6.41
N GLU A 762 -54.50 110.16 -6.76
CA GLU A 762 -54.73 111.36 -7.57
C GLU A 762 -54.65 112.67 -6.76
N LYS A 763 -54.78 112.62 -5.44
CA LYS A 763 -54.86 113.81 -4.58
C LYS A 763 -53.51 114.23 -4.02
N ALA A 764 -53.35 115.52 -3.77
CA ALA A 764 -52.14 116.10 -3.15
C ALA A 764 -51.96 115.79 -1.64
N ASP A 765 -52.99 115.26 -0.98
CA ASP A 765 -52.99 114.81 0.43
C ASP A 765 -52.62 113.33 0.59
N GLY A 766 -52.24 112.65 -0.50
CA GLY A 766 -51.81 111.25 -0.49
C GLY A 766 -50.53 110.98 0.29
N LYS A 767 -50.23 109.69 0.52
CA LYS A 767 -49.01 109.25 1.21
C LYS A 767 -47.76 109.62 0.39
N VAL A 768 -46.82 110.34 1.02
CA VAL A 768 -45.53 110.70 0.41
C VAL A 768 -44.70 109.45 0.09
N VAL A 769 -44.17 109.40 -1.14
CA VAL A 769 -43.27 108.35 -1.64
C VAL A 769 -41.84 108.90 -1.78
N TYR A 770 -41.73 110.13 -2.28
CA TYR A 770 -40.48 110.87 -2.45
C TYR A 770 -40.71 112.35 -2.18
N GLU A 771 -39.70 113.00 -1.60
CA GLU A 771 -39.66 114.44 -1.31
C GLU A 771 -38.23 114.94 -1.57
N TRP A 772 -38.08 116.08 -2.24
CA TRP A 772 -36.78 116.67 -2.60
C TRP A 772 -36.90 118.17 -2.92
N MET A 773 -35.79 118.89 -2.80
CA MET A 773 -35.67 120.25 -3.35
C MET A 773 -35.13 120.18 -4.78
N SER A 774 -35.62 121.01 -5.70
CA SER A 774 -35.11 121.03 -7.07
C SER A 774 -33.70 121.63 -7.15
N GLU A 775 -32.78 120.93 -7.83
CA GLU A 775 -31.35 121.24 -7.87
C GLU A 775 -30.93 121.95 -9.17
N GLY A 776 -31.89 122.37 -10.01
CA GLY A 776 -31.62 122.87 -11.37
C GLY A 776 -31.27 121.75 -12.36
N GLN A 777 -31.58 120.50 -12.02
CA GLN A 777 -31.46 119.31 -12.86
C GLN A 777 -32.68 118.40 -12.62
N ALA A 778 -33.03 117.57 -13.60
CA ALA A 778 -34.10 116.59 -13.47
C ALA A 778 -33.71 115.45 -12.50
N LYS A 779 -34.66 115.02 -11.66
CA LYS A 779 -34.50 113.94 -10.68
C LYS A 779 -35.12 112.64 -11.22
N VAL A 780 -34.54 111.49 -10.97
CA VAL A 780 -35.09 110.19 -11.40
C VAL A 780 -35.41 109.32 -10.20
N PHE A 781 -36.64 108.80 -10.12
CA PHE A 781 -37.07 107.87 -9.09
C PHE A 781 -37.67 106.58 -9.68
N GLY A 782 -37.68 105.51 -8.90
CA GLY A 782 -38.22 104.20 -9.30
C GLY A 782 -39.58 103.93 -8.66
N LEU A 783 -40.66 104.14 -9.40
CA LEU A 783 -42.04 103.98 -8.92
C LEU A 783 -42.65 102.64 -9.37
N LYS A 784 -43.40 101.99 -8.48
CA LYS A 784 -44.18 100.78 -8.82
C LYS A 784 -45.40 101.16 -9.69
N SER A 785 -46.10 100.17 -10.25
CA SER A 785 -47.35 100.44 -10.98
C SER A 785 -48.39 101.07 -10.06
N GLY A 786 -48.96 102.22 -10.46
CA GLY A 786 -49.88 102.98 -9.62
C GLY A 786 -50.31 104.30 -10.25
N VAL A 787 -51.11 105.07 -9.52
CA VAL A 787 -51.40 106.48 -9.82
C VAL A 787 -50.78 107.31 -8.71
N TYR A 788 -50.19 108.44 -9.09
CA TYR A 788 -49.41 109.31 -8.22
C TYR A 788 -49.70 110.77 -8.58
N THR A 789 -49.42 111.69 -7.67
CA THR A 789 -49.46 113.12 -7.95
C THR A 789 -48.14 113.76 -7.53
N MET A 790 -47.53 114.51 -8.46
CA MET A 790 -46.40 115.39 -8.18
C MET A 790 -46.96 116.71 -7.63
N VAL A 791 -46.54 117.10 -6.44
CA VAL A 791 -47.01 118.28 -5.72
C VAL A 791 -45.81 119.18 -5.47
N GLU A 792 -45.92 120.46 -5.82
CA GLU A 792 -45.08 121.48 -5.22
C GLU A 792 -45.66 121.90 -3.87
N ASP A 793 -44.85 121.95 -2.83
CA ASP A 793 -45.23 122.54 -1.55
C ASP A 793 -44.82 124.01 -1.47
N GLN A 794 -43.61 124.35 -1.93
CA GLN A 794 -43.10 125.73 -1.97
C GLN A 794 -42.48 126.03 -3.34
N ALA A 795 -42.90 127.14 -3.95
CA ALA A 795 -42.36 127.65 -5.20
C ALA A 795 -40.96 128.28 -5.01
N PRO A 796 -40.11 128.29 -6.05
CA PRO A 796 -38.87 129.06 -6.05
C PRO A 796 -39.11 130.56 -5.87
N LEU A 797 -38.14 131.28 -5.31
CA LEU A 797 -38.25 132.73 -5.11
C LEU A 797 -38.43 133.46 -6.45
N GLY A 798 -39.50 134.25 -6.55
CA GLY A 798 -39.86 135.01 -7.76
C GLY A 798 -40.83 134.29 -8.72
N TYR A 799 -41.37 133.14 -8.33
CA TYR A 799 -42.28 132.33 -9.15
C TYR A 799 -43.64 132.11 -8.47
N GLU A 800 -44.68 131.93 -9.28
CA GLU A 800 -45.99 131.48 -8.83
C GLU A 800 -45.98 129.97 -8.63
N LYS A 801 -46.70 129.50 -7.59
CA LYS A 801 -46.79 128.07 -7.25
C LYS A 801 -47.52 127.27 -8.33
N ALA A 802 -46.90 126.19 -8.80
CA ALA A 802 -47.46 125.31 -9.81
C ALA A 802 -48.64 124.47 -9.29
N GLU A 803 -49.58 124.15 -10.19
CA GLU A 803 -50.64 123.17 -9.92
C GLU A 803 -50.07 121.75 -9.84
N ALA A 804 -50.68 120.89 -9.03
CA ALA A 804 -50.22 119.52 -8.83
C ALA A 804 -50.52 118.63 -10.04
N ILE A 805 -49.56 117.80 -10.45
CA ILE A 805 -49.63 117.00 -11.67
C ILE A 805 -49.88 115.54 -11.32
N THR A 806 -51.09 115.05 -11.58
CA THR A 806 -51.40 113.62 -11.51
C THR A 806 -50.79 112.87 -12.70
N PHE A 807 -50.17 111.73 -12.44
CA PHE A 807 -49.60 110.84 -13.44
C PHE A 807 -49.78 109.37 -13.04
N ARG A 808 -49.82 108.49 -14.05
CA ARG A 808 -49.96 107.05 -13.90
C ARG A 808 -48.66 106.37 -14.30
N VAL A 809 -48.27 105.38 -13.52
CA VAL A 809 -47.19 104.43 -13.82
C VAL A 809 -47.81 103.07 -14.11
N SER A 810 -47.43 102.48 -15.23
CA SER A 810 -47.86 101.16 -15.67
C SER A 810 -46.68 100.43 -16.33
N PHE A 811 -46.88 99.18 -16.74
CA PHE A 811 -45.91 98.42 -17.51
C PHE A 811 -46.55 97.91 -18.80
N ASP A 812 -45.80 97.95 -19.89
CA ASP A 812 -46.10 97.24 -21.12
C ASP A 812 -44.86 96.44 -21.59
N LYS A 813 -44.96 95.77 -22.73
CA LYS A 813 -43.90 94.91 -23.28
C LYS A 813 -42.54 95.61 -23.50
N ASN A 814 -42.50 96.94 -23.48
CA ASN A 814 -41.28 97.75 -23.63
C ASN A 814 -40.73 98.26 -22.27
N GLY A 815 -41.37 97.90 -21.14
CA GLY A 815 -40.98 98.29 -19.79
C GLY A 815 -41.96 99.27 -19.13
N GLY A 816 -41.43 100.16 -18.30
CA GLY A 816 -42.22 101.12 -17.52
C GLY A 816 -42.79 102.26 -18.36
N LYS A 817 -44.11 102.39 -18.39
CA LYS A 817 -44.86 103.42 -19.12
C LYS A 817 -45.42 104.46 -18.15
N VAL A 818 -45.11 105.73 -18.40
CA VAL A 818 -45.62 106.90 -17.65
C VAL A 818 -46.64 107.64 -18.49
N GLU A 819 -47.75 108.04 -17.88
CA GLU A 819 -48.80 108.84 -18.53
C GLU A 819 -49.20 110.01 -17.62
N VAL A 820 -49.22 111.24 -18.12
CA VAL A 820 -49.64 112.44 -17.35
C VAL A 820 -51.12 112.70 -17.60
N LYS A 821 -51.84 113.12 -16.55
CA LYS A 821 -53.27 113.46 -16.61
C LYS A 821 -53.46 114.83 -17.25
N GLN A 822 -54.29 114.91 -18.28
CA GLN A 822 -54.65 116.11 -19.04
C GLN A 822 -56.18 116.17 -19.12
N GLY A 823 -56.80 116.94 -18.23
CA GLY A 823 -58.23 116.83 -17.94
C GLY A 823 -58.58 115.43 -17.43
N ASP A 824 -59.63 114.81 -17.97
CA ASP A 824 -60.07 113.46 -17.58
C ASP A 824 -59.28 112.31 -18.22
N LYS A 825 -58.25 112.60 -19.03
CA LYS A 825 -57.50 111.60 -19.80
C LYS A 825 -56.04 111.50 -19.38
N PHE A 826 -55.49 110.29 -19.39
CA PHE A 826 -54.06 110.06 -19.27
C PHE A 826 -53.42 110.01 -20.66
N VAL A 827 -52.30 110.71 -20.84
CA VAL A 827 -51.55 110.83 -22.11
C VAL A 827 -50.10 110.43 -21.87
N ALA A 828 -49.53 109.61 -22.75
CA ALA A 828 -48.17 109.09 -22.60
C ALA A 828 -47.12 110.21 -22.49
N ALA A 829 -46.32 110.17 -21.41
CA ALA A 829 -45.25 111.12 -21.17
C ALA A 829 -44.02 110.78 -22.02
N LYS A 830 -43.57 111.73 -22.84
CA LYS A 830 -42.34 111.57 -23.63
C LYS A 830 -41.15 111.32 -22.69
N ASP A 831 -40.28 110.38 -23.05
CA ASP A 831 -39.05 110.05 -22.32
C ASP A 831 -39.29 109.69 -20.83
N ALA A 832 -40.50 109.22 -20.49
CA ALA A 832 -40.98 109.01 -19.11
C ALA A 832 -40.84 110.25 -18.20
N LYS A 833 -40.89 111.46 -18.79
CA LYS A 833 -40.62 112.74 -18.12
C LYS A 833 -41.92 113.44 -17.69
N VAL A 834 -42.10 113.59 -16.37
CA VAL A 834 -43.09 114.49 -15.77
C VAL A 834 -42.43 115.86 -15.63
N VAL A 835 -43.00 116.87 -16.28
CA VAL A 835 -42.51 118.25 -16.29
C VAL A 835 -43.51 119.14 -15.57
N MET A 836 -43.04 119.88 -14.58
CA MET A 836 -43.81 120.90 -13.85
C MET A 836 -43.23 122.27 -14.18
N GLU A 837 -44.07 123.21 -14.60
CA GLU A 837 -43.66 124.53 -15.06
C GLU A 837 -44.08 125.64 -14.09
N ASP A 838 -43.14 126.53 -13.74
CA ASP A 838 -43.45 127.74 -12.98
C ASP A 838 -43.58 128.96 -13.88
N LYS A 839 -44.61 129.76 -13.62
CA LYS A 839 -44.74 131.11 -14.18
C LYS A 839 -43.92 132.08 -13.33
N PRO A 840 -43.05 132.93 -13.92
CA PRO A 840 -42.45 134.04 -13.19
C PRO A 840 -43.56 134.94 -12.62
N SER A 841 -43.46 135.31 -11.34
CA SER A 841 -44.42 136.22 -10.72
C SER A 841 -44.38 137.58 -11.43
N LEU A 842 -45.53 138.01 -11.95
CA LEU A 842 -45.68 139.34 -12.57
C LEU A 842 -45.66 140.49 -11.55
N THR A 843 -45.46 140.19 -10.27
CA THR A 843 -45.18 141.18 -9.22
C THR A 843 -43.80 140.94 -8.58
N PRO A 844 -42.94 141.98 -8.48
CA PRO A 844 -41.72 141.88 -7.70
C PRO A 844 -42.09 141.89 -6.21
N GLU A 845 -42.23 140.71 -5.61
CA GLU A 845 -42.47 140.59 -4.18
C GLU A 845 -41.27 141.19 -3.42
N LYS A 846 -41.49 142.34 -2.77
CA LYS A 846 -40.53 142.87 -1.80
C LYS A 846 -40.24 141.78 -0.77
N PRO A 847 -38.98 141.49 -0.41
CA PRO A 847 -38.67 140.46 0.57
C PRO A 847 -39.45 140.74 1.86
N LYS A 848 -40.35 139.82 2.21
CA LYS A 848 -41.13 139.87 3.44
C LYS A 848 -40.18 139.71 4.62
N LEU A 849 -39.70 140.83 5.15
CA LEU A 849 -39.10 140.92 6.47
C LEU A 849 -39.98 140.14 7.46
N PRO A 850 -39.40 139.33 8.35
CA PRO A 850 -40.16 138.46 9.22
C PRO A 850 -41.10 139.30 10.09
N LYS A 851 -42.40 139.01 10.05
CA LYS A 851 -43.37 139.64 10.94
C LYS A 851 -43.16 139.14 12.36
N THR A 852 -42.34 139.87 13.12
CA THR A 852 -42.29 139.78 14.58
C THR A 852 -43.59 140.35 15.18
N GLY A 853 -44.66 139.55 15.10
CA GLY A 853 -45.93 139.78 15.78
C GLY A 853 -46.06 138.81 16.94
N LEU A 854 -46.18 139.34 18.16
CA LEU A 854 -46.15 138.58 19.41
C LEU A 854 -47.57 138.20 19.87
N GLU A 855 -47.78 136.92 20.17
CA GLU A 855 -48.61 136.46 21.30
C GLU A 855 -47.94 135.25 21.96
N ILE A 856 -48.32 134.92 23.19
CA ILE A 856 -47.43 134.26 24.16
C ILE A 856 -47.97 132.87 24.56
N GLY A 857 -47.14 131.82 24.39
CA GLY A 857 -47.58 130.41 24.47
C GLY A 857 -46.62 129.41 25.14
N ALA A 858 -45.83 129.86 26.13
CA ALA A 858 -45.11 129.05 27.13
C ALA A 858 -43.94 128.08 26.72
N LEU A 859 -42.77 128.37 27.32
CA LEU A 859 -41.70 127.45 27.78
C LEU A 859 -40.72 126.77 26.77
N GLY A 860 -39.42 126.75 27.15
CA GLY A 860 -38.36 125.91 26.54
C GLY A 860 -37.50 126.56 25.43
N ILE A 861 -36.80 127.69 25.63
CA ILE A 861 -35.57 127.90 26.43
C ILE A 861 -34.33 127.11 25.92
N ILE A 862 -33.39 127.87 25.33
CA ILE A 862 -31.94 127.63 25.15
C ILE A 862 -31.49 126.46 24.24
N SER A 863 -31.00 126.84 23.06
CA SER A 863 -29.55 126.76 22.75
C SER A 863 -29.19 127.84 21.73
N LEU A 864 -28.06 128.52 21.91
CA LEU A 864 -27.55 129.57 21.01
C LEU A 864 -26.04 129.36 20.85
N ALA A 865 -25.48 129.91 19.76
CA ALA A 865 -24.07 130.28 19.59
C ALA A 865 -23.07 129.21 19.10
N LEU A 866 -22.51 129.51 17.91
CA LEU A 866 -21.07 129.42 17.54
C LEU A 866 -20.39 128.04 17.36
N ILE A 867 -19.27 127.91 16.63
CA ILE A 867 -18.84 128.48 15.32
C ILE A 867 -17.60 127.69 14.82
N ALA A 868 -17.39 127.66 13.50
CA ALA A 868 -16.11 127.36 12.79
C ALA A 868 -15.40 125.99 12.96
N ALA A 869 -14.58 125.69 11.93
CA ALA A 869 -13.45 124.76 11.85
C ALA A 869 -13.60 123.29 12.36
N GLY A 870 -13.15 122.25 11.65
CA GLY A 870 -12.36 122.21 10.41
C GLY A 870 -11.15 121.29 10.54
N GLY A 871 -11.13 120.20 9.77
CA GLY A 871 -9.91 119.43 9.49
C GLY A 871 -9.76 118.06 10.17
N LEU A 872 -8.94 117.24 9.49
CA LEU A 872 -8.30 115.99 9.91
C LEU A 872 -9.15 114.81 10.42
N ILE A 873 -9.27 113.81 9.53
CA ILE A 873 -8.69 112.47 9.70
C ILE A 873 -8.75 111.86 11.11
N ILE A 874 -9.51 110.77 11.27
CA ILE A 874 -9.02 109.59 12.00
C ILE A 874 -9.58 108.28 11.42
N ARG A 875 -8.86 107.19 11.69
CA ARG A 875 -8.92 105.88 11.04
C ARG A 875 -9.80 104.88 11.81
N ARG A 876 -10.33 103.87 11.10
CA ARG A 876 -10.99 102.64 11.64
C ARG A 876 -12.42 102.91 12.20
N LYS A 877 -13.33 101.94 12.24
CA LYS A 877 -13.13 100.50 12.52
C LYS A 877 -14.29 99.62 12.02
N LYS A 878 -13.94 98.44 11.46
CA LYS A 878 -14.67 97.14 11.50
C LYS A 878 -16.08 96.99 10.88
N THR A 879 -16.19 95.99 10.01
CA THR A 879 -17.30 95.00 9.85
C THR A 879 -18.76 95.50 9.92
N LEU A 880 -19.46 95.45 8.80
CA LEU A 880 -20.01 94.17 8.33
C LEU A 880 -19.73 94.00 6.82
#